data_AF-A0A2I2FSN8-F1
#
_entry.id   AF-A0A2I2FSN8-F1
#
_cell.length_a   1.000
_cell.length_b   1.000
_cell.length_c   1.000
_cell.angle_alpha   90.00
_cell.angle_beta   90.00
_cell.angle_gamma   90.00
#
_symmetry.space_group_name_H-M   'P 1'
#
loop_
_entity.id
_entity.type
_entity.pdbx_description
1 polymer ?
#
loop_
_entity_poly.entity_id
_entity_poly.type
_entity_poly.pdbx_seq_one_letter_code
_entity_poly.pdbx_strand_id
1 'polypeptide(L)'
;MSGINDLPATYDDLPDKRRYWPAPAGSPEEGLGMLRILTPEIVAKAAQTQILTGERVCLNWDLQNLNPPGFGRKPFEHRIKWVMPGVAFDDEYHFNPQQSSQWDGLRHHNAPAPTDQDPSRRVFYGGTTAEEIQDPNSSRIGIGHWAKKGIAGRGVLIDYLSWAEKKGISVNALSQHAVSLDDVLEIARECKIEFQRGDIFFLRVGLPKTWNSMDDGQKLAYSQQSMPKHAGIEQSEQVLRFMWDNHFAAVASDAVSFEVFPPLNPEFDLHHHLLTGWGLAIGEMFDLDGLAETCKQLGRWTFFVSSSPLNHAQGSLSPQELLSNLPPILSWKTLALVLAIINLKNLPFVWHIRILHHLVSNIRWKAGYPHFPKGNPIASHSGKPTHPAFATYGISSRAPILETDYNFHKSNSTYFSDLDIARTALATRLYTPGSTIVSKELDEELLAASRIEGKPAPTRKAIYIALGSVYCSFKREIKPFERYDIESKLVAWDQKWMYILTFFLRPAPRKGGKRTLFASALSKYVIKKGRLTVPPERVMRASGFLPPRPEGTELSAVSETPGTSGVGTPAGDGLAASASGVDGSLVREVLNLEDGAPTARETLQAERKANVESWDADEWPWERIEQERLRGLKLVEGFANTDALLHEEYER
;
A
#
# COMPACT_ATOMS: atom_id res chain seq x y z
N MET A 1 48.72 -9.11 -7.74
CA MET A 1 47.40 -9.28 -7.11
C MET A 1 47.45 -10.66 -6.48
N SER A 2 47.57 -10.75 -5.15
CA SER A 2 47.76 -12.03 -4.45
C SER A 2 46.54 -12.90 -4.67
N GLY A 3 46.73 -14.00 -5.39
CA GLY A 3 45.67 -14.98 -5.59
C GLY A 3 45.39 -15.71 -4.29
N ILE A 4 44.32 -16.50 -4.26
CA ILE A 4 44.05 -17.37 -3.12
C ILE A 4 45.16 -18.38 -2.81
N ASN A 5 46.03 -18.63 -3.79
CA ASN A 5 47.19 -19.49 -3.65
C ASN A 5 48.26 -18.91 -2.72
N ASP A 6 48.17 -17.61 -2.37
CA ASP A 6 49.16 -16.89 -1.56
C ASP A 6 48.70 -16.63 -0.11
N LEU A 7 47.78 -17.45 0.43
CA LEU A 7 47.38 -17.36 1.84
C LEU A 7 48.57 -17.68 2.76
N PRO A 8 48.81 -16.90 3.83
CA PRO A 8 49.76 -17.25 4.89
C PRO A 8 49.53 -18.69 5.37
N ALA A 9 50.59 -19.50 5.35
CA ALA A 9 50.50 -20.93 5.58
C ALA A 9 50.04 -21.25 7.00
N THR A 10 50.53 -20.49 7.98
CA THR A 10 50.18 -20.62 9.39
C THR A 10 49.74 -19.29 9.99
N TYR A 11 49.13 -19.35 11.16
CA TYR A 11 48.67 -18.20 11.93
C TYR A 11 49.81 -17.25 12.31
N ASP A 12 51.03 -17.77 12.51
CA ASP A 12 52.20 -16.94 12.80
C ASP A 12 52.72 -16.19 11.57
N ASP A 13 52.36 -16.64 10.36
CA ASP A 13 52.72 -15.97 9.11
C ASP A 13 51.76 -14.79 8.79
N LEU A 14 50.73 -14.56 9.61
CA LEU A 14 49.81 -13.44 9.44
C LEU A 14 50.50 -12.10 9.71
N PRO A 15 50.41 -11.11 8.80
CA PRO A 15 50.99 -9.79 9.03
C PRO A 15 50.29 -9.03 10.17
N ASP A 16 48.99 -9.26 10.35
CA ASP A 16 48.19 -8.80 11.49
C ASP A 16 47.32 -10.00 11.93
N LYS A 17 47.59 -10.54 13.12
CA LYS A 17 46.86 -11.68 13.68
C LYS A 17 45.35 -11.43 13.77
N ARG A 18 44.93 -10.17 13.94
CA ARG A 18 43.52 -9.79 14.06
C ARG A 18 42.82 -9.63 12.72
N ARG A 19 43.56 -9.39 11.63
CA ARG A 19 42.96 -8.97 10.35
C ARG A 19 43.79 -9.41 9.14
N TYR A 20 43.12 -9.97 8.15
CA TYR A 20 43.72 -10.32 6.87
C TYR A 20 42.73 -10.08 5.72
N TRP A 21 42.94 -8.98 4.99
CA TRP A 21 42.06 -8.52 3.90
C TRP A 21 42.84 -8.44 2.58
N PRO A 22 43.05 -9.59 1.89
CA PRO A 22 43.94 -9.63 0.72
C PRO A 22 43.29 -9.15 -0.58
N ALA A 23 41.96 -9.04 -0.61
CA ALA A 23 41.22 -8.66 -1.79
C ALA A 23 41.01 -7.14 -1.86
N PRO A 24 41.06 -6.52 -3.05
CA PRO A 24 40.76 -5.10 -3.21
C PRO A 24 39.32 -4.76 -2.78
N ALA A 25 39.13 -3.59 -2.20
CA ALA A 25 37.82 -3.06 -1.84
C ALA A 25 36.86 -3.04 -3.06
N GLY A 26 35.64 -3.53 -2.86
CA GLY A 26 34.59 -3.62 -3.89
C GLY A 26 34.73 -4.78 -4.87
N SER A 27 35.78 -5.61 -4.76
CA SER A 27 35.96 -6.77 -5.65
C SER A 27 35.00 -7.92 -5.32
N PRO A 28 34.65 -8.77 -6.30
CA PRO A 28 33.92 -10.01 -6.03
C PRO A 28 34.60 -10.92 -5.00
N GLU A 29 35.94 -10.93 -4.98
CA GLU A 29 36.76 -11.72 -4.06
C GLU A 29 36.69 -11.20 -2.63
N GLU A 30 36.61 -9.86 -2.42
CA GLU A 30 36.36 -9.27 -1.11
C GLU A 30 34.99 -9.73 -0.59
N GLY A 31 33.97 -9.69 -1.46
CA GLY A 31 32.62 -10.12 -1.10
C GLY A 31 32.52 -11.61 -0.72
N LEU A 32 33.44 -12.46 -1.16
CA LEU A 32 33.48 -13.88 -0.79
C LEU A 32 34.18 -14.15 0.55
N GLY A 33 34.98 -13.22 1.08
CA GLY A 33 35.79 -13.48 2.27
C GLY A 33 36.68 -14.72 2.07
N MET A 34 36.67 -15.67 3.01
CA MET A 34 37.40 -16.95 2.93
C MET A 34 36.70 -18.02 2.07
N LEU A 35 35.43 -17.84 1.69
CA LEU A 35 34.73 -18.78 0.80
C LEU A 35 35.38 -18.87 -0.58
N ARG A 36 36.23 -17.91 -0.95
CA ARG A 36 37.09 -18.03 -2.14
C ARG A 36 37.92 -19.32 -2.15
N ILE A 37 38.21 -19.93 -0.98
CA ILE A 37 38.99 -21.20 -0.83
C ILE A 37 38.29 -22.36 -1.52
N LEU A 38 36.98 -22.28 -1.67
CA LEU A 38 36.18 -23.24 -2.42
C LEU A 38 36.39 -23.02 -3.93
N THR A 39 37.58 -23.35 -4.42
CA THR A 39 37.91 -23.33 -5.86
C THR A 39 37.17 -24.46 -6.58
N PRO A 40 36.96 -24.36 -7.90
CA PRO A 40 36.32 -25.43 -8.67
C PRO A 40 36.94 -26.81 -8.44
N GLU A 41 38.27 -26.89 -8.30
CA GLU A 41 39.00 -28.13 -8.05
C GLU A 41 38.71 -28.70 -6.66
N ILE A 42 38.70 -27.87 -5.62
CA ILE A 42 38.39 -28.29 -4.25
C ILE A 42 36.93 -28.77 -4.16
N VAL A 43 36.00 -28.03 -4.75
CA VAL A 43 34.57 -28.40 -4.75
C VAL A 43 34.33 -29.68 -5.54
N ALA A 44 34.95 -29.83 -6.72
CA ALA A 44 34.84 -31.06 -7.51
C ALA A 44 35.42 -32.28 -6.78
N LYS A 45 36.58 -32.13 -6.12
CA LYS A 45 37.19 -33.18 -5.29
C LYS A 45 36.28 -33.56 -4.12
N ALA A 46 35.68 -32.58 -3.43
CA ALA A 46 34.73 -32.83 -2.37
C ALA A 46 33.51 -33.64 -2.88
N ALA A 47 32.93 -33.24 -4.01
CA ALA A 47 31.80 -33.96 -4.61
C ALA A 47 32.17 -35.41 -4.97
N GLN A 48 33.30 -35.62 -5.64
CA GLN A 48 33.77 -36.95 -6.07
C GLN A 48 34.09 -37.88 -4.91
N THR A 49 34.63 -37.35 -3.80
CA THR A 49 35.10 -38.17 -2.68
C THR A 49 34.05 -38.38 -1.60
N GLN A 50 33.07 -37.47 -1.48
CA GLN A 50 32.12 -37.51 -0.38
C GLN A 50 30.73 -38.04 -0.76
N ILE A 51 30.28 -37.83 -2.00
CA ILE A 51 28.97 -38.28 -2.48
C ILE A 51 29.05 -39.75 -2.94
N LEU A 52 28.92 -40.68 -1.99
CA LEU A 52 29.05 -42.12 -2.24
C LEU A 52 27.71 -42.89 -2.13
N THR A 53 26.85 -42.51 -1.19
CA THR A 53 25.60 -43.25 -0.87
C THR A 53 24.35 -42.60 -1.45
N GLY A 54 24.39 -41.28 -1.71
CA GLY A 54 23.21 -40.50 -2.12
C GLY A 54 22.24 -40.17 -0.98
N GLU A 55 22.58 -40.53 0.27
CA GLU A 55 21.81 -40.12 1.45
C GLU A 55 21.87 -38.61 1.64
N ARG A 56 20.77 -38.04 2.12
CA ARG A 56 20.60 -36.58 2.25
C ARG A 56 20.05 -36.28 3.63
N VAL A 57 20.72 -35.35 4.31
CA VAL A 57 20.31 -34.85 5.62
C VAL A 57 20.09 -33.35 5.51
N CYS A 58 18.91 -32.88 5.91
CA CYS A 58 18.64 -31.44 6.03
C CYS A 58 19.29 -30.94 7.31
N LEU A 59 20.06 -29.87 7.22
CA LEU A 59 20.71 -29.24 8.39
C LEU A 59 19.98 -27.97 8.85
N ASN A 60 18.83 -27.65 8.24
CA ASN A 60 18.02 -26.52 8.66
C ASN A 60 17.15 -26.93 9.84
N TRP A 61 17.32 -26.23 10.95
CA TRP A 61 16.41 -26.22 12.08
C TRP A 61 15.13 -25.50 11.70
N ASP A 62 14.00 -25.89 12.29
CA ASP A 62 12.70 -25.30 11.94
C ASP A 62 12.71 -23.79 12.22
N LEU A 63 12.13 -23.01 11.31
CA LEU A 63 12.06 -21.54 11.42
C LEU A 63 11.24 -21.06 12.63
N GLN A 64 10.41 -21.94 13.19
CA GLN A 64 9.57 -21.69 14.37
C GLN A 64 10.20 -22.12 15.68
N ASN A 65 11.34 -22.84 15.66
CA ASN A 65 11.85 -23.48 16.87
C ASN A 65 12.29 -22.47 17.93
N LEU A 66 13.12 -21.48 17.59
CA LEU A 66 13.58 -20.46 18.54
C LEU A 66 12.50 -19.42 18.84
N ASN A 67 11.46 -19.83 19.55
CA ASN A 67 10.29 -19.01 19.87
C ASN A 67 9.94 -19.06 21.37
N PRO A 68 9.86 -17.91 22.07
CA PRO A 68 10.20 -16.57 21.58
C PRO A 68 11.70 -16.41 21.31
N PRO A 69 12.11 -15.63 20.29
CA PRO A 69 13.52 -15.44 19.99
C PRO A 69 14.17 -14.50 21.02
N GLY A 70 15.47 -14.69 21.27
CA GLY A 70 16.27 -13.80 22.11
C GLY A 70 16.61 -12.46 21.45
N PHE A 71 17.37 -11.62 22.16
CA PHE A 71 17.94 -10.36 21.65
C PHE A 71 16.92 -9.33 21.11
N GLY A 72 15.66 -9.40 21.56
CA GLY A 72 14.60 -8.52 21.07
C GLY A 72 14.26 -8.71 19.59
N ARG A 73 14.64 -9.84 18.99
CA ARG A 73 14.32 -10.16 17.58
C ARG A 73 12.81 -10.33 17.42
N LYS A 74 12.28 -10.00 16.23
CA LYS A 74 10.86 -10.22 15.93
C LYS A 74 10.60 -11.74 15.80
N PRO A 75 9.53 -12.28 16.39
CA PRO A 75 9.12 -13.68 16.17
C PRO A 75 8.86 -13.98 14.70
N PHE A 76 9.06 -15.25 14.31
CA PHE A 76 8.63 -15.78 13.03
C PHE A 76 7.14 -15.56 12.82
N GLU A 77 6.77 -15.18 11.61
CA GLU A 77 5.37 -15.04 11.20
C GLU A 77 5.18 -15.66 9.81
N HIS A 78 4.24 -16.59 9.71
CA HIS A 78 3.82 -17.25 8.47
C HIS A 78 2.34 -16.96 8.22
N ARG A 79 2.03 -16.47 7.02
CA ARG A 79 0.66 -16.15 6.60
C ARG A 79 0.34 -16.86 5.29
N ILE A 80 -0.81 -17.50 5.25
CA ILE A 80 -1.36 -18.12 4.05
C ILE A 80 -2.43 -17.20 3.47
N LYS A 81 -2.28 -16.81 2.22
CA LYS A 81 -3.15 -15.85 1.54
C LYS A 81 -3.76 -16.49 0.29
N TRP A 82 -5.07 -16.29 0.09
CA TRP A 82 -5.69 -16.63 -1.19
C TRP A 82 -5.15 -15.71 -2.29
N VAL A 83 -4.61 -16.31 -3.35
CA VAL A 83 -4.39 -15.62 -4.63
C VAL A 83 -5.73 -15.48 -5.36
N MET A 84 -6.49 -16.57 -5.37
CA MET A 84 -7.84 -16.65 -5.92
C MET A 84 -8.67 -17.63 -5.07
N PRO A 85 -9.74 -17.17 -4.39
CA PRO A 85 -10.55 -18.03 -3.53
C PRO A 85 -11.07 -19.29 -4.24
N GLY A 86 -10.83 -20.44 -3.64
CA GLY A 86 -11.20 -21.75 -4.19
C GLY A 86 -10.23 -22.31 -5.24
N VAL A 87 -9.15 -21.60 -5.58
CA VAL A 87 -8.21 -22.00 -6.63
C VAL A 87 -6.77 -22.11 -6.12
N ALA A 88 -6.22 -21.07 -5.49
CA ALA A 88 -4.79 -21.05 -5.15
C ALA A 88 -4.44 -20.20 -3.92
N PHE A 89 -3.40 -20.62 -3.20
CA PHE A 89 -2.80 -19.93 -2.06
C PHE A 89 -1.34 -19.54 -2.33
N ASP A 90 -0.91 -18.44 -1.71
CA ASP A 90 0.48 -18.02 -1.54
C ASP A 90 0.84 -18.04 -0.04
N ASP A 91 2.11 -18.28 0.25
CA ASP A 91 2.72 -18.19 1.58
C ASP A 91 3.57 -16.92 1.71
N GLU A 92 3.37 -16.15 2.79
CA GLU A 92 4.19 -15.01 3.16
C GLU A 92 4.97 -15.33 4.45
N TYR A 93 6.30 -15.20 4.40
CA TYR A 93 7.20 -15.40 5.53
C TYR A 93 7.81 -14.08 5.98
N HIS A 94 7.65 -13.76 7.26
CA HIS A 94 8.25 -12.60 7.90
C HIS A 94 9.14 -13.09 9.04
N PHE A 95 10.46 -12.93 8.88
CA PHE A 95 11.41 -13.47 9.83
C PHE A 95 12.70 -12.66 9.91
N ASN A 96 13.37 -12.76 11.06
CA ASN A 96 14.73 -12.28 11.20
C ASN A 96 15.68 -13.40 10.71
N PRO A 97 16.59 -13.17 9.75
CA PRO A 97 17.50 -14.20 9.26
C PRO A 97 18.41 -14.81 10.34
N GLN A 98 18.53 -14.15 11.50
CA GLN A 98 19.27 -14.59 12.68
C GLN A 98 18.43 -15.35 13.72
N GLN A 99 17.28 -15.93 13.37
CA GLN A 99 16.41 -16.61 14.34
C GLN A 99 16.39 -18.14 14.23
N SER A 100 17.05 -18.71 13.23
CA SER A 100 17.11 -20.16 13.00
C SER A 100 18.42 -20.49 12.28
N SER A 101 18.57 -21.67 11.67
CA SER A 101 19.80 -22.03 10.96
C SER A 101 20.22 -20.95 9.98
N GLN A 102 21.43 -20.44 10.16
CA GLN A 102 21.86 -19.23 9.50
C GLN A 102 23.34 -19.25 9.12
N TRP A 103 23.70 -18.34 8.22
CA TRP A 103 25.07 -17.91 7.98
C TRP A 103 25.17 -16.42 8.30
N ASP A 104 26.09 -16.06 9.18
CA ASP A 104 26.43 -14.68 9.45
C ASP A 104 27.28 -14.13 8.31
N GLY A 105 26.70 -13.17 7.58
CA GLY A 105 27.38 -12.46 6.51
C GLY A 105 28.45 -11.51 7.06
N LEU A 106 29.39 -11.09 6.21
CA LEU A 106 30.50 -10.17 6.57
C LEU A 106 30.04 -8.79 7.10
N ARG A 107 28.76 -8.46 6.91
CA ARG A 107 28.08 -7.26 7.41
C ARG A 107 27.45 -7.43 8.81
N HIS A 108 27.47 -8.63 9.39
CA HIS A 108 26.70 -8.95 10.60
C HIS A 108 27.32 -8.35 11.87
N HIS A 109 28.64 -8.48 12.02
CA HIS A 109 29.35 -8.04 13.22
C HIS A 109 30.58 -7.20 12.81
N ASN A 110 30.91 -6.16 13.59
CA ASN A 110 32.10 -5.32 13.39
C ASN A 110 33.19 -5.66 14.41
N ALA A 111 34.42 -5.20 14.21
CA ALA A 111 35.51 -5.33 15.16
C ALA A 111 36.21 -4.00 15.45
N PRO A 112 36.88 -3.86 16.62
CA PRO A 112 37.73 -2.71 16.91
C PRO A 112 38.85 -2.54 15.88
N ALA A 113 38.98 -1.33 15.34
CA ALA A 113 40.04 -0.94 14.41
C ALA A 113 40.51 0.49 14.74
N PRO A 114 41.07 0.70 15.94
CA PRO A 114 41.46 2.03 16.41
C PRO A 114 42.51 2.67 15.48
N THR A 115 42.47 3.99 15.40
CA THR A 115 43.47 4.83 14.74
C THR A 115 43.96 5.90 15.70
N ASP A 116 45.09 6.54 15.42
CA ASP A 116 45.60 7.65 16.25
C ASP A 116 44.58 8.79 16.43
N GLN A 117 43.66 8.95 15.47
CA GLN A 117 42.63 9.99 15.47
C GLN A 117 41.30 9.53 16.11
N ASP A 118 41.01 8.23 16.08
CA ASP A 118 39.79 7.64 16.64
C ASP A 118 40.12 6.28 17.30
N PRO A 119 40.39 6.28 18.61
CA PRO A 119 40.65 5.07 19.38
C PRO A 119 39.42 4.16 19.55
N SER A 120 38.22 4.67 19.28
CA SER A 120 36.95 3.94 19.42
C SER A 120 36.43 3.36 18.10
N ARG A 121 37.14 3.62 16.99
CA ARG A 121 36.74 3.19 15.65
C ARG A 121 36.46 1.70 15.57
N ARG A 122 35.32 1.34 14.99
CA ARG A 122 34.95 -0.01 14.61
C ARG A 122 34.67 -0.09 13.11
N VAL A 123 35.04 -1.20 12.49
CA VAL A 123 34.82 -1.45 11.05
C VAL A 123 34.36 -2.89 10.85
N PHE A 124 33.73 -3.15 9.70
CA PHE A 124 33.39 -4.49 9.24
C PHE A 124 34.50 -5.03 8.33
N TYR A 125 34.29 -6.22 7.76
CA TYR A 125 35.28 -6.86 6.88
C TYR A 125 35.77 -5.92 5.76
N GLY A 126 37.07 -5.99 5.44
CA GLY A 126 37.68 -5.12 4.42
C GLY A 126 37.75 -3.64 4.80
N GLY A 127 37.53 -3.30 6.06
CA GLY A 127 37.47 -1.91 6.54
C GLY A 127 36.18 -1.18 6.17
N THR A 128 35.14 -1.92 5.78
CA THR A 128 33.82 -1.37 5.40
C THR A 128 33.20 -0.64 6.59
N THR A 129 32.63 0.55 6.36
CA THR A 129 32.03 1.36 7.42
C THR A 129 30.54 1.05 7.62
N ALA A 130 29.98 1.53 8.73
CA ALA A 130 28.54 1.40 8.98
C ALA A 130 27.70 2.17 7.94
N GLU A 131 28.18 3.33 7.51
CA GLU A 131 27.54 4.15 6.48
C GLU A 131 27.49 3.42 5.14
N GLU A 132 28.56 2.73 4.75
CA GLU A 132 28.59 1.90 3.54
C GLU A 132 27.62 0.71 3.62
N ILE A 133 27.35 0.17 4.80
CA ILE A 133 26.38 -0.93 4.99
C ILE A 133 24.95 -0.40 4.96
N GLN A 134 24.71 0.77 5.54
CA GLN A 134 23.40 1.43 5.58
C GLN A 134 22.98 2.01 4.22
N ASP A 135 23.92 2.26 3.30
CA ASP A 135 23.59 2.67 1.94
C ASP A 135 22.90 1.52 1.17
N PRO A 136 21.62 1.67 0.80
CA PRO A 136 20.90 0.64 0.04
C PRO A 136 21.47 0.40 -1.36
N ASN A 137 22.35 1.25 -1.89
CA ASN A 137 22.99 1.04 -3.18
C ASN A 137 24.32 0.28 -3.06
N SER A 138 24.84 0.14 -1.84
CA SER A 138 26.08 -0.58 -1.58
C SER A 138 25.79 -2.07 -1.43
N SER A 139 26.42 -2.88 -2.28
CA SER A 139 26.42 -4.35 -2.18
C SER A 139 27.75 -4.91 -1.64
N ARG A 140 28.71 -4.02 -1.32
CA ARG A 140 30.04 -4.39 -0.82
C ARG A 140 29.90 -5.35 0.35
N ILE A 141 30.62 -6.48 0.31
CA ILE A 141 30.61 -7.54 1.35
C ILE A 141 29.22 -8.12 1.70
N GLY A 142 28.19 -7.91 0.87
CA GLY A 142 26.85 -8.44 1.09
C GLY A 142 26.73 -9.94 0.80
N ILE A 143 25.80 -10.62 1.48
CA ILE A 143 25.60 -12.08 1.35
C ILE A 143 25.25 -12.54 -0.08
N GLY A 144 24.75 -11.64 -0.94
CA GLY A 144 24.49 -11.95 -2.34
C GLY A 144 25.74 -12.30 -3.15
N HIS A 145 26.95 -11.96 -2.68
CA HIS A 145 28.18 -12.51 -3.26
C HIS A 145 28.30 -14.02 -3.04
N TRP A 146 27.87 -14.51 -1.87
CA TRP A 146 27.89 -15.92 -1.51
C TRP A 146 26.77 -16.67 -2.23
N ALA A 147 25.56 -16.12 -2.24
CA ALA A 147 24.38 -16.75 -2.85
C ALA A 147 24.55 -17.06 -4.35
N LYS A 148 25.39 -16.30 -5.08
CA LYS A 148 25.68 -16.54 -6.50
C LYS A 148 26.46 -17.84 -6.76
N LYS A 149 27.28 -18.28 -5.80
CA LYS A 149 28.09 -19.51 -5.92
C LYS A 149 27.60 -20.62 -4.99
N GLY A 150 26.85 -20.27 -3.94
CA GLY A 150 26.58 -21.14 -2.81
C GLY A 150 27.83 -21.37 -1.96
N ILE A 151 27.62 -22.04 -0.83
CA ILE A 151 28.64 -22.59 0.04
C ILE A 151 28.61 -24.11 -0.20
N ALA A 152 29.48 -24.59 -1.06
CA ALA A 152 29.54 -25.99 -1.45
C ALA A 152 30.97 -26.52 -1.26
N GLY A 153 31.14 -27.63 -0.55
CA GLY A 153 32.46 -28.14 -0.22
C GLY A 153 32.42 -29.38 0.67
N ARG A 154 33.58 -29.71 1.24
CA ARG A 154 33.70 -30.83 2.18
C ARG A 154 33.37 -30.32 3.59
N GLY A 155 32.35 -30.89 4.20
CA GLY A 155 32.02 -30.70 5.62
C GLY A 155 32.72 -31.73 6.49
N VAL A 156 33.08 -31.34 7.70
CA VAL A 156 33.67 -32.21 8.74
C VAL A 156 32.88 -32.00 10.04
N LEU A 157 32.36 -33.07 10.63
CA LEU A 157 31.58 -33.01 11.86
C LEU A 157 32.39 -33.46 13.08
N ILE A 158 32.46 -32.60 14.08
CA ILE A 158 32.89 -32.90 15.45
C ILE A 158 31.64 -33.04 16.32
N ASP A 159 31.32 -34.28 16.69
CA ASP A 159 30.15 -34.60 17.52
C ASP A 159 30.50 -34.58 19.02
N TYR A 160 30.65 -33.36 19.55
CA TYR A 160 30.97 -33.14 20.95
C TYR A 160 29.88 -33.65 21.89
N LEU A 161 28.60 -33.41 21.58
CA LEU A 161 27.49 -33.84 22.44
C LEU A 161 27.54 -35.35 22.72
N SER A 162 27.70 -36.18 21.68
CA SER A 162 27.76 -37.64 21.89
C SER A 162 29.02 -38.10 22.62
N TRP A 163 30.15 -37.41 22.41
CA TRP A 163 31.40 -37.72 23.13
C TRP A 163 31.28 -37.33 24.62
N ALA A 164 30.72 -36.15 24.91
CA ALA A 164 30.47 -35.67 26.26
C ALA A 164 29.56 -36.62 27.05
N GLU A 165 28.47 -37.10 26.43
CA GLU A 165 27.56 -38.07 27.04
C GLU A 165 28.25 -39.39 27.39
N LYS A 166 29.13 -39.90 26.53
CA LYS A 166 29.92 -41.12 26.81
C LYS A 166 30.87 -40.94 27.99
N LYS A 167 31.38 -39.71 28.20
CA LYS A 167 32.26 -39.35 29.30
C LYS A 167 31.48 -38.96 30.58
N GLY A 168 30.15 -38.97 30.54
CA GLY A 168 29.30 -38.58 31.67
C GLY A 168 29.25 -37.07 31.92
N ILE A 169 29.60 -36.24 30.92
CA ILE A 169 29.54 -34.79 30.98
C ILE A 169 28.12 -34.35 30.59
N SER A 170 27.46 -33.61 31.47
CA SER A 170 26.15 -33.01 31.18
C SER A 170 26.32 -31.71 30.40
N VAL A 171 25.67 -31.59 29.25
CA VAL A 171 25.76 -30.42 28.38
C VAL A 171 24.42 -29.68 28.37
N ASN A 172 24.47 -28.37 28.55
CA ASN A 172 23.33 -27.46 28.36
C ASN A 172 23.76 -26.35 27.38
N ALA A 173 23.16 -26.35 26.20
CA ALA A 173 23.50 -25.41 25.14
C ALA A 173 23.14 -23.94 25.45
N LEU A 174 22.26 -23.69 26.42
CA LEU A 174 21.86 -22.37 26.90
C LEU A 174 22.51 -22.01 28.24
N SER A 175 23.72 -22.50 28.44
CA SER A 175 24.60 -22.18 29.57
C SER A 175 25.98 -21.81 29.03
N GLN A 176 26.87 -21.27 29.86
CA GLN A 176 28.22 -20.87 29.42
C GLN A 176 29.18 -22.08 29.35
N HIS A 177 28.71 -23.21 28.82
CA HIS A 177 29.49 -24.44 28.70
C HIS A 177 30.51 -24.32 27.58
N ALA A 178 31.79 -24.49 27.90
CA ALA A 178 32.89 -24.36 26.95
C ALA A 178 33.31 -25.71 26.39
N VAL A 179 33.34 -25.81 25.06
CA VAL A 179 33.98 -26.90 24.34
C VAL A 179 35.44 -26.52 24.13
N SER A 180 36.34 -27.24 24.80
CA SER A 180 37.78 -26.97 24.70
C SER A 180 38.33 -27.45 23.35
N LEU A 181 39.42 -26.84 22.88
CA LEU A 181 40.10 -27.34 21.68
C LEU A 181 40.66 -28.75 21.88
N ASP A 182 41.11 -29.08 23.09
CA ASP A 182 41.62 -30.42 23.43
C ASP A 182 40.56 -31.50 23.22
N ASP A 183 39.30 -31.24 23.62
CA ASP A 183 38.18 -32.15 23.38
C ASP A 183 37.91 -32.31 21.88
N VAL A 184 37.94 -31.22 21.12
CA VAL A 184 37.78 -31.25 19.65
C VAL A 184 38.85 -32.12 19.00
N LEU A 185 40.11 -31.96 19.41
CA LEU A 185 41.24 -32.75 18.90
C LEU A 185 41.22 -34.21 19.39
N GLU A 186 40.71 -34.49 20.59
CA GLU A 186 40.46 -35.86 21.05
C GLU A 186 39.39 -36.54 20.19
N ILE A 187 38.27 -35.88 19.95
CA ILE A 187 37.19 -36.39 19.09
C ILE A 187 37.71 -36.63 17.67
N ALA A 188 38.48 -35.69 17.11
CA ALA A 188 39.07 -35.85 15.79
C ALA A 188 40.00 -37.08 15.72
N ARG A 189 40.80 -37.33 16.75
CA ARG A 189 41.67 -38.53 16.83
C ARG A 189 40.85 -39.82 16.97
N GLU A 190 39.85 -39.86 17.86
CA GLU A 190 38.99 -41.04 18.05
C GLU A 190 38.22 -41.38 16.77
N CYS A 191 37.74 -40.36 16.06
CA CYS A 191 36.96 -40.48 14.83
C CYS A 191 37.82 -40.59 13.56
N LYS A 192 39.16 -40.54 13.69
CA LYS A 192 40.13 -40.58 12.58
C LYS A 192 39.86 -39.51 11.52
N ILE A 193 39.56 -38.30 11.98
CA ILE A 193 39.28 -37.14 11.14
C ILE A 193 40.60 -36.47 10.77
N GLU A 194 40.81 -36.27 9.46
CA GLU A 194 41.89 -35.45 8.92
C GLU A 194 41.30 -34.20 8.28
N PHE A 195 41.66 -33.03 8.82
CA PHE A 195 41.25 -31.74 8.26
C PHE A 195 42.02 -31.43 6.98
N GLN A 196 41.35 -30.79 6.03
CA GLN A 196 41.90 -30.38 4.74
C GLN A 196 41.55 -28.93 4.46
N ARG A 197 42.42 -28.27 3.71
CA ARG A 197 42.19 -26.91 3.22
C ARG A 197 40.84 -26.81 2.49
N GLY A 198 40.05 -25.81 2.88
CA GLY A 198 38.72 -25.58 2.33
C GLY A 198 37.61 -26.38 2.99
N ASP A 199 37.91 -27.15 4.05
CA ASP A 199 36.87 -27.79 4.84
C ASP A 199 35.93 -26.76 5.47
N ILE A 200 34.69 -27.19 5.66
CA ILE A 200 33.68 -26.48 6.46
C ILE A 200 33.55 -27.24 7.76
N PHE A 201 33.95 -26.60 8.86
CA PHE A 201 34.00 -27.22 10.18
C PHE A 201 32.63 -27.15 10.84
N PHE A 202 32.07 -28.28 11.27
CA PHE A 202 30.82 -28.37 12.01
C PHE A 202 31.06 -28.86 13.43
N LEU A 203 30.54 -28.14 14.42
CA LEU A 203 30.56 -28.53 15.83
C LEU A 203 29.15 -28.78 16.35
N ARG A 204 28.86 -30.01 16.80
CA ARG A 204 27.59 -30.36 17.43
C ARG A 204 27.71 -30.30 18.96
N VAL A 205 27.09 -29.30 19.55
CA VAL A 205 27.06 -28.98 20.99
C VAL A 205 25.75 -29.47 21.65
N GLY A 206 24.62 -29.43 20.95
CA GLY A 206 23.34 -29.99 21.43
C GLY A 206 22.21 -28.98 21.69
N LEU A 207 22.11 -27.90 20.90
CA LEU A 207 21.00 -26.95 21.05
C LEU A 207 19.63 -27.57 20.79
N PRO A 208 19.39 -28.34 19.70
CA PRO A 208 18.06 -28.90 19.46
C PRO A 208 17.57 -29.75 20.63
N LYS A 209 18.46 -30.60 21.17
CA LYS A 209 18.19 -31.41 22.36
C LYS A 209 17.88 -30.57 23.60
N THR A 210 18.68 -29.54 23.87
CA THR A 210 18.46 -28.63 25.01
C THR A 210 17.12 -27.92 24.88
N TRP A 211 16.86 -27.31 23.73
CA TRP A 211 15.65 -26.53 23.46
C TRP A 211 14.37 -27.35 23.52
N ASN A 212 14.40 -28.57 22.95
CA ASN A 212 13.25 -29.49 22.95
C ASN A 212 12.92 -30.03 24.35
N SER A 213 13.88 -30.02 25.27
CA SER A 213 13.65 -30.44 26.66
C SER A 213 12.99 -29.36 27.54
N MET A 214 12.94 -28.12 27.06
CA MET A 214 12.43 -26.98 27.82
C MET A 214 10.91 -26.80 27.66
N ASP A 215 10.26 -26.40 28.74
CA ASP A 215 8.87 -25.92 28.70
C ASP A 215 8.75 -24.47 28.20
N ASP A 216 7.52 -24.03 27.92
CA ASP A 216 7.26 -22.69 27.38
C ASP A 216 7.66 -21.56 28.34
N GLY A 217 7.57 -21.80 29.66
CA GLY A 217 7.99 -20.84 30.68
C GLY A 217 9.50 -20.64 30.69
N GLN A 218 10.26 -21.73 30.57
CA GLN A 218 11.72 -21.71 30.45
C GLN A 218 12.18 -21.02 29.16
N LYS A 219 11.52 -21.30 28.02
CA LYS A 219 11.80 -20.64 26.74
C LYS A 219 11.53 -19.14 26.80
N LEU A 220 10.40 -18.75 27.39
CA LEU A 220 10.07 -17.33 27.62
C LEU A 220 11.11 -16.67 28.53
N ALA A 221 11.49 -17.31 29.63
CA ALA A 221 12.50 -16.79 30.55
C ALA A 221 13.86 -16.58 29.87
N TYR A 222 14.28 -17.52 29.00
CA TYR A 222 15.49 -17.37 28.18
C TYR A 222 15.38 -16.17 27.24
N SER A 223 14.26 -16.03 26.51
CA SER A 223 14.06 -14.93 25.55
C SER A 223 14.13 -13.53 26.16
N GLN A 224 13.84 -13.41 27.47
CA GLN A 224 13.82 -12.14 28.21
C GLN A 224 15.16 -11.79 28.86
N GLN A 225 16.18 -12.66 28.75
CA GLN A 225 17.50 -12.38 29.32
C GLN A 225 18.17 -11.23 28.56
N SER A 226 18.66 -10.23 29.30
CA SER A 226 19.42 -9.11 28.72
C SER A 226 20.78 -9.54 28.17
N MET A 227 21.36 -10.60 28.75
CA MET A 227 22.62 -11.19 28.33
C MET A 227 22.50 -12.72 28.46
N PRO A 228 21.99 -13.40 27.44
CA PRO A 228 21.84 -14.85 27.48
C PRO A 228 23.20 -15.54 27.57
N LYS A 229 23.20 -16.81 27.99
CA LYS A 229 24.41 -17.64 28.01
C LYS A 229 24.28 -18.72 26.95
N HIS A 230 25.33 -18.93 26.17
CA HIS A 230 25.36 -19.96 25.13
C HIS A 230 26.63 -20.80 25.25
N ALA A 231 26.46 -22.09 25.00
CA ALA A 231 27.57 -23.01 24.89
C ALA A 231 28.18 -22.89 23.49
N GLY A 232 29.47 -23.17 23.37
CA GLY A 232 30.18 -23.09 22.10
C GLY A 232 31.64 -23.46 22.27
N ILE A 233 32.44 -23.24 21.22
CA ILE A 233 33.88 -23.41 21.32
C ILE A 233 34.50 -22.32 22.20
N GLU A 234 35.52 -22.66 22.97
CA GLU A 234 36.26 -21.69 23.78
C GLU A 234 36.94 -20.60 22.94
N GLN A 235 37.14 -19.42 23.53
CA GLN A 235 37.94 -18.36 22.94
C GLN A 235 39.39 -18.44 23.40
N SER A 236 40.31 -18.74 22.48
CA SER A 236 41.74 -18.75 22.77
C SER A 236 42.57 -18.53 21.51
N GLU A 237 43.83 -18.11 21.67
CA GLU A 237 44.79 -18.05 20.55
C GLU A 237 44.99 -19.43 19.90
N GLN A 238 44.88 -20.52 20.67
CA GLN A 238 45.02 -21.88 20.14
C GLN A 238 43.87 -22.23 19.19
N VAL A 239 42.64 -21.81 19.50
CA VAL A 239 41.50 -21.98 18.60
C VAL A 239 41.68 -21.14 17.34
N LEU A 240 42.10 -19.87 17.46
CA LEU A 240 42.39 -19.03 16.30
C LEU A 240 43.46 -19.65 15.38
N ARG A 241 44.55 -20.15 15.98
CA ARG A 241 45.60 -20.88 15.27
C ARG A 241 45.07 -22.12 14.58
N PHE A 242 44.30 -22.95 15.29
CA PHE A 242 43.69 -24.14 14.72
C PHE A 242 42.80 -23.82 13.52
N MET A 243 41.96 -22.78 13.61
CA MET A 243 41.07 -22.40 12.53
C MET A 243 41.84 -21.91 11.30
N TRP A 244 42.89 -21.11 11.52
CA TRP A 244 43.71 -20.56 10.43
C TRP A 244 44.63 -21.60 9.79
N ASP A 245 45.37 -22.37 10.58
CA ASP A 245 46.36 -23.35 10.10
C ASP A 245 45.73 -24.47 9.26
N ASN A 246 44.45 -24.77 9.48
CA ASN A 246 43.68 -25.71 8.66
C ASN A 246 43.04 -25.07 7.42
N HIS A 247 43.07 -23.73 7.30
CA HIS A 247 42.43 -22.95 6.24
C HIS A 247 40.97 -23.38 5.98
N PHE A 248 40.16 -23.42 7.03
CA PHE A 248 38.72 -23.66 6.88
C PHE A 248 38.10 -22.57 5.99
N ALA A 249 37.15 -22.97 5.15
CA ALA A 249 36.40 -22.04 4.31
C ALA A 249 35.26 -21.36 5.09
N ALA A 250 34.70 -22.07 6.07
CA ALA A 250 33.66 -21.61 6.97
C ALA A 250 33.61 -22.49 8.24
N VAL A 251 32.98 -21.99 9.28
CA VAL A 251 32.70 -22.73 10.53
C VAL A 251 31.21 -22.70 10.81
N ALA A 252 30.67 -23.75 11.41
CA ALA A 252 29.27 -23.84 11.76
C ALA A 252 29.07 -24.65 13.04
N SER A 253 27.99 -24.36 13.78
CA SER A 253 27.56 -25.17 14.91
C SER A 253 26.04 -25.30 14.98
N ASP A 254 25.57 -26.23 15.80
CA ASP A 254 24.17 -26.27 16.20
C ASP A 254 23.84 -25.28 17.33
N ALA A 255 24.82 -24.57 17.89
CA ALA A 255 24.62 -23.65 19.01
C ALA A 255 24.03 -22.28 18.58
N VAL A 256 23.50 -21.52 19.55
CA VAL A 256 22.97 -20.16 19.30
C VAL A 256 24.08 -19.18 18.92
N SER A 257 25.28 -19.37 19.48
CA SER A 257 26.49 -18.71 19.02
C SER A 257 27.57 -19.76 18.76
N PHE A 258 28.41 -19.56 17.74
CA PHE A 258 29.50 -20.52 17.45
C PHE A 258 30.49 -20.67 18.63
N GLU A 259 30.85 -19.56 19.24
CA GLU A 259 31.68 -19.49 20.45
C GLU A 259 30.83 -19.42 21.72
N VAL A 260 31.47 -19.72 22.86
CA VAL A 260 30.85 -19.52 24.18
C VAL A 260 30.43 -18.07 24.36
N PHE A 261 29.21 -17.82 24.82
CA PHE A 261 28.73 -16.47 25.09
C PHE A 261 28.20 -16.35 26.53
N PRO A 262 28.49 -15.25 27.27
CA PRO A 262 29.42 -14.16 26.94
C PRO A 262 30.89 -14.62 26.80
N PRO A 263 31.74 -13.85 26.11
CA PRO A 263 33.12 -14.24 25.86
C PRO A 263 33.91 -14.41 27.16
N LEU A 264 34.65 -15.51 27.28
CA LEU A 264 35.48 -15.80 28.46
C LEU A 264 36.68 -14.85 28.53
N ASN A 265 37.25 -14.52 27.38
CA ASN A 265 38.29 -13.50 27.22
C ASN A 265 37.95 -12.63 26.00
N PRO A 266 37.57 -11.35 26.20
CA PRO A 266 37.20 -10.43 25.11
C PRO A 266 38.30 -10.20 24.05
N GLU A 267 39.56 -10.49 24.35
CA GLU A 267 40.66 -10.38 23.38
C GLU A 267 40.54 -11.38 22.22
N PHE A 268 39.95 -12.54 22.50
CA PHE A 268 39.84 -13.68 21.57
C PHE A 268 38.41 -13.90 21.07
N ASP A 269 37.58 -12.87 21.09
CA ASP A 269 36.22 -12.88 20.53
C ASP A 269 36.24 -13.37 19.07
N LEU A 270 35.71 -14.56 18.83
CA LEU A 270 35.82 -15.23 17.54
C LEU A 270 34.99 -14.52 16.46
N HIS A 271 33.86 -13.90 16.79
CA HIS A 271 33.12 -13.06 15.84
C HIS A 271 33.99 -11.92 15.30
N HIS A 272 34.81 -11.28 16.14
CA HIS A 272 35.75 -10.27 15.68
C HIS A 272 36.80 -10.84 14.73
N HIS A 273 37.51 -11.91 15.15
CA HIS A 273 38.64 -12.46 14.39
C HIS A 273 38.20 -13.20 13.13
N LEU A 274 37.23 -14.09 13.24
CA LEU A 274 36.79 -14.94 12.13
C LEU A 274 36.03 -14.09 11.09
N LEU A 275 34.97 -13.38 11.50
CA LEU A 275 34.08 -12.71 10.57
C LEU A 275 34.66 -11.38 10.04
N THR A 276 34.96 -10.43 10.93
CA THR A 276 35.52 -9.13 10.52
C THR A 276 37.00 -9.23 10.17
N GLY A 277 37.77 -9.99 10.93
CA GLY A 277 39.21 -10.11 10.77
C GLY A 277 39.59 -10.83 9.49
N TRP A 278 39.12 -12.05 9.31
CA TRP A 278 39.55 -12.93 8.23
C TRP A 278 38.53 -13.11 7.11
N GLY A 279 37.27 -12.79 7.38
CA GLY A 279 36.17 -13.01 6.43
C GLY A 279 35.73 -14.47 6.37
N LEU A 280 35.93 -15.21 7.46
CA LEU A 280 35.48 -16.58 7.64
C LEU A 280 34.00 -16.58 8.02
N ALA A 281 33.18 -17.26 7.22
CA ALA A 281 31.75 -17.34 7.47
C ALA A 281 31.46 -18.18 8.74
N ILE A 282 30.51 -17.71 9.54
CA ILE A 282 30.05 -18.37 10.77
C ILE A 282 28.62 -18.85 10.54
N GLY A 283 28.37 -20.11 10.84
CA GLY A 283 27.06 -20.75 10.76
C GLY A 283 26.56 -21.11 12.15
N GLU A 284 25.29 -20.86 12.42
CA GLU A 284 24.71 -21.04 13.76
C GLU A 284 23.36 -21.74 13.68
N MET A 285 22.99 -22.42 14.76
CA MET A 285 21.70 -23.11 14.94
C MET A 285 21.39 -24.13 13.84
N PHE A 286 22.39 -24.81 13.28
CA PHE A 286 22.17 -25.93 12.37
C PHE A 286 21.55 -27.13 13.11
N ASP A 287 20.65 -27.87 12.48
CA ASP A 287 20.20 -29.15 13.01
C ASP A 287 21.18 -30.26 12.60
N LEU A 288 22.05 -30.65 13.54
CA LEU A 288 23.10 -31.65 13.30
C LEU A 288 22.75 -33.05 13.84
N ASP A 289 21.55 -33.25 14.39
CA ASP A 289 21.17 -34.53 15.02
C ASP A 289 21.08 -35.66 13.99
N GLY A 290 20.36 -35.43 12.89
CA GLY A 290 20.27 -36.40 11.80
C GLY A 290 21.61 -36.67 11.12
N LEU A 291 22.50 -35.67 11.05
CA LEU A 291 23.82 -35.81 10.46
C LEU A 291 24.73 -36.65 11.35
N ALA A 292 24.75 -36.36 12.65
CA ALA A 292 25.54 -37.11 13.62
C ALA A 292 25.15 -38.59 13.65
N GLU A 293 23.85 -38.89 13.60
CA GLU A 293 23.37 -40.27 13.53
C GLU A 293 23.80 -40.97 12.24
N THR A 294 23.67 -40.30 11.10
CA THR A 294 24.15 -40.82 9.80
C THR A 294 25.67 -41.07 9.82
N CYS A 295 26.44 -40.15 10.39
CA CYS A 295 27.90 -40.29 10.54
C CYS A 295 28.27 -41.50 11.39
N LYS A 296 27.55 -41.76 12.49
CA LYS A 296 27.75 -42.94 13.34
C LYS A 296 27.43 -44.23 12.59
N GLN A 297 26.31 -44.28 11.88
CA GLN A 297 25.88 -45.47 11.13
C GLN A 297 26.86 -45.82 10.01
N LEU A 298 27.39 -44.81 9.30
CA LEU A 298 28.35 -45.01 8.22
C LEU A 298 29.81 -45.11 8.69
N GLY A 299 30.10 -44.79 9.96
CA GLY A 299 31.47 -44.66 10.47
C GLY A 299 32.28 -43.58 9.72
N ARG A 300 31.61 -42.52 9.23
CA ARG A 300 32.21 -41.46 8.39
C ARG A 300 31.80 -40.08 8.90
N TRP A 301 32.79 -39.24 9.18
CA TRP A 301 32.62 -37.90 9.77
C TRP A 301 32.90 -36.75 8.79
N THR A 302 33.06 -37.09 7.52
CA THR A 302 33.25 -36.14 6.41
C THR A 302 32.19 -36.38 5.35
N PHE A 303 31.69 -35.29 4.76
CA PHE A 303 30.54 -35.31 3.85
C PHE A 303 30.62 -34.14 2.86
N PHE A 304 29.80 -34.19 1.81
CA PHE A 304 29.60 -33.04 0.94
C PHE A 304 28.50 -32.18 1.54
N VAL A 305 28.75 -30.88 1.71
CA VAL A 305 27.74 -29.91 2.13
C VAL A 305 27.47 -28.95 0.99
N SER A 306 26.21 -28.59 0.83
CA SER A 306 25.76 -27.55 -0.08
C SER A 306 24.73 -26.70 0.64
N SER A 307 25.03 -25.42 0.81
CA SER A 307 24.15 -24.42 1.41
C SER A 307 24.08 -23.22 0.49
N SER A 308 22.86 -22.71 0.27
CA SER A 308 22.66 -21.48 -0.50
C SER A 308 21.96 -20.46 0.38
N PRO A 309 22.64 -19.40 0.83
CA PRO A 309 21.95 -18.32 1.53
C PRO A 309 20.95 -17.62 0.58
N LEU A 310 20.03 -16.85 1.15
CA LEU A 310 19.09 -16.04 0.36
C LEU A 310 19.85 -15.13 -0.60
N ASN A 311 19.42 -15.13 -1.87
CA ASN A 311 20.05 -14.32 -2.90
C ASN A 311 19.56 -12.87 -2.82
N HIS A 312 20.09 -12.15 -1.83
CA HIS A 312 19.86 -10.72 -1.65
C HIS A 312 21.19 -9.98 -1.67
N ALA A 313 21.42 -9.20 -2.72
CA ALA A 313 22.69 -8.49 -2.98
C ALA A 313 23.17 -7.63 -1.80
N GLN A 314 22.26 -7.17 -0.96
CA GLN A 314 22.51 -6.23 0.15
C GLN A 314 22.43 -6.90 1.53
N GLY A 315 22.22 -8.22 1.61
CA GLY A 315 21.85 -8.89 2.86
C GLY A 315 22.85 -8.68 4.00
N SER A 316 22.46 -7.79 4.91
CA SER A 316 22.35 -7.96 6.36
C SER A 316 21.13 -7.12 6.77
N LEU A 317 19.98 -7.80 6.93
CA LEU A 317 18.66 -7.26 7.28
C LEU A 317 18.00 -6.22 6.34
N SER A 318 16.67 -6.18 6.47
CA SER A 318 15.68 -5.57 5.58
C SER A 318 15.63 -4.04 5.61
N PRO A 319 15.17 -3.37 4.52
CA PRO A 319 14.82 -1.94 4.51
C PRO A 319 13.55 -1.62 5.32
N GLN A 320 13.61 -1.79 6.65
CA GLN A 320 12.61 -1.27 7.60
C GLN A 320 13.22 -0.33 8.64
N GLU A 321 14.38 0.26 8.36
CA GLU A 321 14.96 1.36 9.14
C GLU A 321 14.97 2.71 8.40
N LEU A 322 14.54 2.76 7.13
CA LEU A 322 14.30 4.04 6.43
C LEU A 322 13.03 4.78 6.92
N LEU A 323 12.30 4.20 7.88
CA LEU A 323 11.23 4.85 8.62
C LEU A 323 11.60 5.19 10.08
N SER A 324 12.76 4.76 10.59
CA SER A 324 13.14 4.96 12.01
C SER A 324 14.15 6.09 12.25
N ASN A 325 14.88 6.56 11.23
CA ASN A 325 15.92 7.60 11.38
C ASN A 325 15.59 8.96 10.71
N LEU A 326 14.32 9.22 10.39
CA LEU A 326 13.89 10.60 10.18
C LEU A 326 13.82 11.30 11.55
N PRO A 327 14.23 12.57 11.69
CA PRO A 327 14.05 13.32 12.92
C PRO A 327 12.59 13.19 13.40
N PRO A 328 12.28 13.32 14.72
CA PRO A 328 10.94 13.12 15.29
C PRO A 328 9.97 14.26 14.93
N ILE A 329 9.96 14.68 13.67
CA ILE A 329 9.04 15.64 13.10
C ILE A 329 7.94 14.89 12.30
N LEU A 330 8.10 13.61 11.95
CA LEU A 330 6.99 12.82 11.43
C LEU A 330 6.93 11.37 11.94
N SER A 331 6.22 11.16 13.06
CA SER A 331 5.66 9.86 13.44
C SER A 331 4.91 9.22 12.25
N TRP A 332 4.73 7.91 12.18
CA TRP A 332 3.75 7.27 11.27
C TRP A 332 2.38 7.98 11.36
N LYS A 333 1.99 8.46 12.55
CA LYS A 333 0.79 9.28 12.73
C LYS A 333 0.87 10.60 11.97
N THR A 334 2.03 11.25 11.95
CA THR A 334 2.24 12.47 11.18
C THR A 334 2.34 12.19 9.67
N LEU A 335 2.92 11.07 9.25
CA LEU A 335 2.93 10.67 7.84
C LEU A 335 1.53 10.33 7.35
N ALA A 336 0.76 9.57 8.15
CA ALA A 336 -0.66 9.32 7.92
C ALA A 336 -1.47 10.62 7.94
N LEU A 337 -1.16 11.55 8.84
CA LEU A 337 -1.78 12.88 8.89
C LEU A 337 -1.43 13.72 7.66
N VAL A 338 -0.17 13.71 7.20
CA VAL A 338 0.26 14.41 6.00
C VAL A 338 -0.40 13.80 4.77
N LEU A 339 -0.45 12.47 4.65
CA LEU A 339 -1.17 11.78 3.59
C LEU A 339 -2.68 12.09 3.64
N ALA A 340 -3.27 12.17 4.84
CA ALA A 340 -4.66 12.54 5.04
C ALA A 340 -4.93 14.01 4.69
N ILE A 341 -4.02 14.93 4.99
CA ILE A 341 -4.12 16.36 4.64
C ILE A 341 -3.99 16.54 3.13
N ILE A 342 -2.97 15.92 2.53
CA ILE A 342 -2.71 15.98 1.09
C ILE A 342 -3.88 15.41 0.30
N ASN A 343 -4.54 14.36 0.83
CA ASN A 343 -5.68 13.70 0.22
C ASN A 343 -6.98 13.95 0.99
N LEU A 344 -7.14 15.14 1.60
CA LEU A 344 -8.30 15.47 2.43
C LEU A 344 -9.62 15.22 1.69
N LYS A 345 -9.65 15.52 0.38
CA LYS A 345 -10.80 15.31 -0.51
C LYS A 345 -11.24 13.84 -0.61
N ASN A 346 -10.31 12.90 -0.41
CA ASN A 346 -10.52 11.46 -0.54
C ASN A 346 -10.79 10.77 0.80
N LEU A 347 -10.75 11.49 1.93
CA LEU A 347 -11.06 10.90 3.23
C LEU A 347 -12.54 10.49 3.32
N PRO A 348 -12.86 9.46 4.11
CA PRO A 348 -14.24 9.07 4.37
C PRO A 348 -15.11 10.27 4.75
N PHE A 349 -16.35 10.28 4.25
CA PHE A 349 -17.34 11.34 4.47
C PHE A 349 -17.04 12.73 3.87
N VAL A 350 -15.81 13.05 3.43
CA VAL A 350 -15.53 14.39 2.88
C VAL A 350 -16.30 14.67 1.60
N TRP A 351 -16.48 13.66 0.73
CA TRP A 351 -17.39 13.78 -0.42
C TRP A 351 -18.83 14.11 0.02
N HIS A 352 -19.35 13.44 1.06
CA HIS A 352 -20.69 13.69 1.60
C HIS A 352 -20.80 15.12 2.16
N ILE A 353 -19.79 15.58 2.91
CA ILE A 353 -19.72 16.93 3.46
C ILE A 353 -19.71 17.97 2.34
N ARG A 354 -18.97 17.75 1.25
CA ARG A 354 -18.94 18.67 0.09
C ARG A 354 -20.31 18.76 -0.59
N ILE A 355 -21.00 17.63 -0.75
CA ILE A 355 -22.37 17.62 -1.27
C ILE A 355 -23.33 18.32 -0.30
N LEU A 356 -23.30 17.97 0.98
CA LEU A 356 -24.16 18.53 2.02
C LEU A 356 -23.91 20.03 2.21
N HIS A 357 -22.67 20.49 2.08
CA HIS A 357 -22.36 21.91 2.09
C HIS A 357 -23.16 22.62 1.00
N HIS A 358 -23.17 22.12 -0.24
CA HIS A 358 -23.95 22.75 -1.31
C HIS A 358 -25.45 22.52 -1.22
N LEU A 359 -25.90 21.39 -0.68
CA LEU A 359 -27.32 21.18 -0.36
C LEU A 359 -27.75 22.18 0.70
N VAL A 360 -27.17 22.14 1.90
CA VAL A 360 -27.54 22.97 3.04
C VAL A 360 -27.29 24.45 2.76
N SER A 361 -26.13 24.88 2.24
CA SER A 361 -25.90 26.32 1.99
C SER A 361 -26.85 26.94 0.96
N ASN A 362 -27.32 26.16 -0.03
CA ASN A 362 -28.30 26.62 -1.01
C ASN A 362 -29.74 26.37 -0.54
N ILE A 363 -29.97 25.57 0.52
CA ILE A 363 -31.30 25.21 1.03
C ILE A 363 -31.64 25.99 2.33
N ARG A 364 -30.68 26.29 3.24
CA ARG A 364 -30.88 27.02 4.52
C ARG A 364 -29.62 27.69 5.11
N TRP A 365 -29.81 28.92 5.60
CA TRP A 365 -29.16 29.63 6.75
C TRP A 365 -28.68 31.06 6.54
N LYS A 366 -28.54 31.58 5.32
CA LYS A 366 -28.34 33.03 5.11
C LYS A 366 -29.07 33.52 3.88
N ALA A 367 -30.13 34.31 4.09
CA ALA A 367 -30.82 35.13 3.08
C ALA A 367 -29.94 36.23 2.43
N GLY A 368 -28.61 36.09 2.48
CA GLY A 368 -27.63 37.11 2.08
C GLY A 368 -26.39 36.57 1.37
N TYR A 369 -26.32 35.28 1.03
CA TYR A 369 -25.34 34.80 0.06
C TYR A 369 -25.97 34.95 -1.33
N PRO A 370 -25.41 35.81 -2.21
CA PRO A 370 -26.18 36.38 -3.30
C PRO A 370 -26.63 35.31 -4.30
N HIS A 371 -27.91 35.36 -4.65
CA HIS A 371 -28.52 34.54 -5.71
C HIS A 371 -27.83 34.79 -7.07
N PHE A 372 -27.41 36.02 -7.30
CA PHE A 372 -26.37 36.46 -8.25
C PHE A 372 -25.78 37.74 -7.64
N PRO A 373 -24.46 37.99 -7.64
CA PRO A 373 -23.90 39.17 -6.98
C PRO A 373 -24.53 40.46 -7.52
N LYS A 374 -25.22 41.22 -6.65
CA LYS A 374 -25.76 42.54 -6.99
C LYS A 374 -24.63 43.40 -7.57
N GLY A 375 -24.83 43.90 -8.79
CA GLY A 375 -23.91 44.85 -9.45
C GLY A 375 -22.93 44.26 -10.48
N ASN A 376 -22.89 42.94 -10.68
CA ASN A 376 -22.12 42.34 -11.79
C ASN A 376 -23.08 41.75 -12.85
N PRO A 377 -22.93 42.08 -14.14
CA PRO A 377 -23.78 41.51 -15.19
C PRO A 377 -23.61 39.99 -15.23
N ILE A 378 -24.73 39.25 -15.22
CA ILE A 378 -24.75 37.79 -15.38
C ILE A 378 -24.29 37.49 -16.80
N ALA A 379 -23.00 37.19 -16.95
CA ALA A 379 -22.40 36.99 -18.25
C ALA A 379 -22.21 35.49 -18.54
N SER A 380 -22.47 35.09 -19.78
CA SER A 380 -21.99 33.82 -20.32
C SER A 380 -20.46 33.76 -20.30
N HIS A 381 -19.87 32.58 -20.57
CA HIS A 381 -18.41 32.44 -20.75
C HIS A 381 -17.82 33.41 -21.82
N SER A 382 -18.66 34.00 -22.67
CA SER A 382 -18.26 35.01 -23.67
C SER A 382 -18.36 36.47 -23.20
N GLY A 383 -18.76 36.73 -21.95
CA GLY A 383 -18.97 38.09 -21.42
C GLY A 383 -20.33 38.71 -21.74
N LYS A 384 -21.18 38.03 -22.51
CA LYS A 384 -22.53 38.53 -22.88
C LYS A 384 -23.56 38.32 -21.78
N PRO A 385 -24.45 39.29 -21.50
CA PRO A 385 -25.60 39.12 -20.60
C PRO A 385 -26.39 37.85 -20.93
N THR A 386 -26.71 37.05 -19.92
CA THR A 386 -27.43 35.78 -20.06
C THR A 386 -28.50 35.65 -18.98
N HIS A 387 -29.60 34.97 -19.33
CA HIS A 387 -30.65 34.62 -18.39
C HIS A 387 -30.07 33.80 -17.21
N PRO A 388 -30.51 34.05 -15.97
CA PRO A 388 -30.09 33.30 -14.77
C PRO A 388 -30.16 31.78 -14.91
N ALA A 389 -31.22 31.26 -15.53
CA ALA A 389 -31.41 29.82 -15.74
C ALA A 389 -30.29 29.19 -16.59
N PHE A 390 -29.72 29.93 -17.54
CA PHE A 390 -28.65 29.47 -18.44
C PHE A 390 -27.25 29.92 -18.00
N ALA A 391 -27.16 30.63 -16.88
CA ALA A 391 -25.90 31.11 -16.33
C ALA A 391 -24.99 29.94 -15.91
N THR A 392 -23.69 30.12 -16.11
CA THR A 392 -22.69 29.14 -15.70
C THR A 392 -22.38 29.29 -14.22
N TYR A 393 -22.42 28.18 -13.49
CA TYR A 393 -21.97 28.11 -12.10
C TYR A 393 -20.66 27.32 -12.00
N GLY A 394 -19.64 27.95 -11.43
CA GLY A 394 -18.29 27.40 -11.32
C GLY A 394 -17.92 27.01 -9.90
N ILE A 395 -17.29 25.84 -9.74
CA ILE A 395 -16.52 25.49 -8.54
C ILE A 395 -15.06 25.22 -8.92
N SER A 396 -14.11 25.49 -8.02
CA SER A 396 -12.72 25.08 -8.23
C SER A 396 -12.42 23.79 -7.47
N SER A 397 -11.56 22.95 -8.04
CA SER A 397 -11.06 21.72 -7.40
C SER A 397 -9.59 21.49 -7.76
N ARG A 398 -9.00 20.49 -7.11
CA ARG A 398 -7.65 19.96 -7.40
C ARG A 398 -7.74 18.45 -7.51
N ALA A 399 -6.72 17.83 -8.10
CA ALA A 399 -6.56 16.37 -8.17
C ALA A 399 -5.51 15.91 -7.16
N PRO A 400 -5.88 15.53 -5.92
CA PRO A 400 -4.95 14.87 -5.00
C PRO A 400 -4.35 13.60 -5.61
N ILE A 401 -3.27 13.11 -5.03
CA ILE A 401 -2.59 11.88 -5.49
C ILE A 401 -3.56 10.69 -5.54
N LEU A 402 -4.45 10.55 -4.55
CA LEU A 402 -5.43 9.46 -4.51
C LEU A 402 -6.56 9.61 -5.56
N GLU A 403 -6.58 10.69 -6.33
CA GLU A 403 -7.45 10.82 -7.51
C GLU A 403 -6.71 10.55 -8.83
N THR A 404 -5.42 10.21 -8.80
CA THR A 404 -4.62 9.95 -10.00
C THR A 404 -4.56 8.46 -10.35
N ASP A 405 -4.40 8.15 -11.63
CA ASP A 405 -4.22 6.79 -12.16
C ASP A 405 -2.73 6.39 -12.22
N TYR A 406 -2.46 5.21 -12.81
CA TYR A 406 -1.09 4.70 -12.97
C TYR A 406 -0.19 5.59 -13.85
N ASN A 407 -0.77 6.48 -14.66
CA ASN A 407 -0.04 7.44 -15.48
C ASN A 407 0.16 8.78 -14.77
N PHE A 408 -0.17 8.89 -13.47
CA PHE A 408 -0.09 10.11 -12.69
C PHE A 408 -0.94 11.27 -13.23
N HIS A 409 -2.07 10.98 -13.85
CA HIS A 409 -3.07 11.99 -14.22
C HIS A 409 -4.40 11.70 -13.52
N LYS A 410 -5.26 12.72 -13.38
CA LYS A 410 -6.59 12.54 -12.75
C LYS A 410 -7.31 11.37 -13.43
N SER A 411 -7.59 10.34 -12.63
CA SER A 411 -8.25 9.13 -13.07
C SER A 411 -9.64 9.45 -13.62
N ASN A 412 -9.98 8.85 -14.76
CA ASN A 412 -11.25 9.06 -15.45
C ASN A 412 -12.46 8.83 -14.54
N SER A 413 -12.38 7.88 -13.60
CA SER A 413 -13.46 7.59 -12.65
C SER A 413 -13.69 8.72 -11.64
N THR A 414 -12.67 9.50 -11.33
CA THR A 414 -12.73 10.56 -10.31
C THR A 414 -13.25 11.90 -10.84
N TYR A 415 -13.53 12.01 -12.15
CA TYR A 415 -14.26 13.16 -12.68
C TYR A 415 -15.72 13.15 -12.20
N PHE A 416 -16.31 11.97 -12.02
CA PHE A 416 -17.71 11.84 -11.60
C PHE A 416 -17.94 12.32 -10.17
N SER A 417 -16.98 12.12 -9.26
CA SER A 417 -17.10 12.61 -7.88
C SER A 417 -17.16 14.14 -7.81
N ASP A 418 -16.41 14.84 -8.66
CA ASP A 418 -16.47 16.30 -8.78
C ASP A 418 -17.68 16.79 -9.56
N LEU A 419 -18.15 16.00 -10.55
CA LEU A 419 -19.41 16.26 -11.23
C LEU A 419 -20.58 16.24 -10.25
N ASP A 420 -20.61 15.31 -9.29
CA ASP A 420 -21.67 15.30 -8.27
C ASP A 420 -21.73 16.61 -7.50
N ILE A 421 -20.57 17.12 -7.06
CA ILE A 421 -20.49 18.39 -6.32
C ILE A 421 -20.97 19.56 -7.19
N ALA A 422 -20.42 19.67 -8.40
CA ALA A 422 -20.70 20.80 -9.30
C ALA A 422 -22.17 20.82 -9.74
N ARG A 423 -22.76 19.65 -9.99
CA ARG A 423 -24.15 19.54 -10.43
C ARG A 423 -25.12 19.72 -9.28
N THR A 424 -24.83 19.21 -8.08
CA THR A 424 -25.63 19.52 -6.89
C THR A 424 -25.64 21.01 -6.63
N ALA A 425 -24.49 21.69 -6.74
CA ALA A 425 -24.42 23.13 -6.57
C ALA A 425 -25.30 23.91 -7.57
N LEU A 426 -25.37 23.49 -8.84
CA LEU A 426 -26.25 24.13 -9.82
C LEU A 426 -27.73 23.74 -9.63
N ALA A 427 -28.04 22.45 -9.50
CA ALA A 427 -29.41 21.94 -9.46
C ALA A 427 -30.18 22.47 -8.24
N THR A 428 -29.54 22.51 -7.07
CA THR A 428 -30.14 23.09 -5.86
C THR A 428 -30.46 24.57 -6.01
N ARG A 429 -29.71 25.32 -6.83
CA ARG A 429 -30.01 26.73 -7.10
C ARG A 429 -31.17 26.93 -8.06
N LEU A 430 -31.27 26.10 -9.09
CA LEU A 430 -32.35 26.18 -10.07
C LEU A 430 -33.70 25.74 -9.49
N TYR A 431 -33.68 24.79 -8.56
CA TYR A 431 -34.90 24.14 -8.05
C TYR A 431 -35.28 24.52 -6.62
N THR A 432 -34.52 25.38 -5.94
CA THR A 432 -34.96 26.00 -4.68
C THR A 432 -35.37 27.45 -4.99
N PRO A 433 -36.57 27.91 -4.56
CA PRO A 433 -37.54 27.24 -3.69
C PRO A 433 -38.56 26.33 -4.41
N GLY A 434 -38.55 26.25 -5.75
CA GLY A 434 -39.63 25.65 -6.54
C GLY A 434 -39.96 24.19 -6.23
N SER A 435 -38.97 23.38 -5.86
CA SER A 435 -39.14 21.97 -5.49
C SER A 435 -39.98 21.79 -4.24
N THR A 436 -39.78 22.63 -3.22
CA THR A 436 -40.60 22.63 -2.00
C THR A 436 -42.02 23.10 -2.29
N ILE A 437 -42.17 24.13 -3.13
CA ILE A 437 -43.49 24.67 -3.52
C ILE A 437 -44.28 23.60 -4.28
N VAL A 438 -43.70 23.04 -5.35
CA VAL A 438 -44.34 22.02 -6.18
C VAL A 438 -44.60 20.74 -5.38
N SER A 439 -43.73 20.38 -4.42
CA SER A 439 -43.99 19.24 -3.55
C SER A 439 -45.26 19.42 -2.74
N LYS A 440 -45.51 20.62 -2.20
CA LYS A 440 -46.70 20.95 -1.41
C LYS A 440 -47.96 21.01 -2.29
N GLU A 441 -47.87 21.66 -3.45
CA GLU A 441 -48.95 21.67 -4.45
C GLU A 441 -49.36 20.25 -4.87
N LEU A 442 -48.37 19.38 -5.15
CA LEU A 442 -48.63 17.99 -5.53
C LEU A 442 -49.24 17.17 -4.39
N ASP A 443 -48.90 17.44 -3.12
CA ASP A 443 -49.55 16.78 -1.98
C ASP A 443 -51.04 17.17 -1.91
N GLU A 444 -51.37 18.42 -2.20
CA GLU A 444 -52.75 18.91 -2.24
C GLU A 444 -53.53 18.36 -3.46
N GLU A 445 -52.92 18.36 -4.65
CA GLU A 445 -53.48 17.78 -5.88
C GLU A 445 -53.76 16.27 -5.71
N LEU A 446 -52.80 15.51 -5.17
CA LEU A 446 -52.95 14.07 -4.95
C LEU A 446 -54.00 13.76 -3.87
N LEU A 447 -54.10 14.59 -2.82
CA LEU A 447 -55.14 14.47 -1.81
C LEU A 447 -56.52 14.76 -2.41
N ALA A 448 -56.65 15.81 -3.22
CA ALA A 448 -57.90 16.17 -3.88
C ALA A 448 -58.35 15.07 -4.86
N ALA A 449 -57.44 14.56 -5.69
CA ALA A 449 -57.70 13.44 -6.58
C ALA A 449 -58.13 12.17 -5.82
N SER A 450 -57.44 11.85 -4.70
CA SER A 450 -57.80 10.71 -3.85
C SER A 450 -59.18 10.85 -3.22
N ARG A 451 -59.60 12.08 -2.85
CA ARG A 451 -60.95 12.36 -2.35
C ARG A 451 -62.01 12.18 -3.43
N ILE A 452 -61.74 12.60 -4.66
CA ILE A 452 -62.64 12.42 -5.80
C ILE A 452 -62.79 10.93 -6.15
N GLU A 453 -61.69 10.17 -6.10
CA GLU A 453 -61.66 8.73 -6.43
C GLU A 453 -62.08 7.81 -5.27
N GLY A 454 -62.38 8.34 -4.09
CA GLY A 454 -62.75 7.56 -2.90
C GLY A 454 -61.62 6.68 -2.33
N LYS A 455 -60.36 6.97 -2.67
CA LYS A 455 -59.17 6.22 -2.23
C LYS A 455 -58.62 6.76 -0.90
N PRO A 456 -57.90 5.92 -0.11
CA PRO A 456 -57.23 6.38 1.11
C PRO A 456 -56.17 7.43 0.80
N ALA A 457 -56.00 8.38 1.73
CA ALA A 457 -55.09 9.50 1.56
C ALA A 457 -53.66 9.02 1.18
N PRO A 458 -53.06 9.54 0.09
CA PRO A 458 -51.77 9.09 -0.37
C PRO A 458 -50.67 9.45 0.64
N THR A 459 -49.67 8.58 0.74
CA THR A 459 -48.50 8.85 1.56
C THR A 459 -47.72 10.04 1.00
N ARG A 460 -47.47 11.06 1.84
CA ARG A 460 -46.67 12.22 1.44
C ARG A 460 -45.25 11.77 1.13
N LYS A 461 -44.81 12.05 -0.10
CA LYS A 461 -43.46 11.76 -0.58
C LYS A 461 -42.77 13.04 -0.98
N ALA A 462 -41.49 13.17 -0.62
CA ALA A 462 -40.66 14.30 -1.02
C ALA A 462 -40.35 14.25 -2.52
N ILE A 463 -40.15 15.43 -3.10
CA ILE A 463 -39.52 15.54 -4.41
C ILE A 463 -38.02 15.25 -4.27
N TYR A 464 -37.49 14.43 -5.16
CA TYR A 464 -36.06 14.21 -5.32
C TYR A 464 -35.65 14.37 -6.79
N ILE A 465 -34.40 14.73 -7.00
CA ILE A 465 -33.80 14.93 -8.32
C ILE A 465 -32.83 13.77 -8.55
N ALA A 466 -33.18 12.87 -9.46
CA ALA A 466 -32.41 11.68 -9.75
C ALA A 466 -31.53 11.88 -10.98
N LEU A 467 -30.29 11.43 -10.89
CA LEU A 467 -29.40 11.34 -12.04
C LEU A 467 -29.77 10.12 -12.88
N GLY A 468 -30.09 10.33 -14.16
CA GLY A 468 -30.41 9.27 -15.10
C GLY A 468 -29.17 8.74 -15.83
N SER A 469 -28.37 9.63 -16.42
CA SER A 469 -27.14 9.25 -17.11
C SER A 469 -26.12 10.38 -17.15
N VAL A 470 -24.85 10.02 -17.33
CA VAL A 470 -23.73 10.95 -17.49
C VAL A 470 -22.83 10.46 -18.60
N TYR A 471 -22.56 11.35 -19.55
CA TYR A 471 -21.51 11.16 -20.53
C TYR A 471 -20.37 12.12 -20.23
N CYS A 472 -19.13 11.62 -20.17
CA CYS A 472 -17.95 12.45 -19.98
C CYS A 472 -16.95 12.17 -21.11
N SER A 473 -16.43 13.24 -21.71
CA SER A 473 -15.43 13.19 -22.77
C SER A 473 -14.16 13.93 -22.32
N PHE A 474 -13.06 13.18 -22.26
CA PHE A 474 -11.74 13.67 -21.84
C PHE A 474 -10.99 14.21 -23.06
N LYS A 475 -10.43 15.41 -22.94
CA LYS A 475 -9.70 16.12 -24.01
C LYS A 475 -8.23 16.32 -23.68
N ARG A 476 -7.90 16.55 -22.41
CA ARG A 476 -6.53 16.74 -21.91
C ARG A 476 -6.41 16.20 -20.49
N GLU A 477 -5.21 15.77 -20.14
CA GLU A 477 -4.86 15.32 -18.80
C GLU A 477 -4.87 16.47 -17.77
N ILE A 478 -5.24 16.14 -16.52
CA ILE A 478 -5.09 17.01 -15.36
C ILE A 478 -3.99 16.40 -14.49
N LYS A 479 -2.93 17.17 -14.22
CA LYS A 479 -1.76 16.72 -13.46
C LYS A 479 -2.04 16.66 -11.95
N PRO A 480 -1.22 15.95 -11.17
CA PRO A 480 -1.37 15.89 -9.72
C PRO A 480 -1.31 17.29 -9.12
N PHE A 481 -2.25 17.60 -8.23
CA PHE A 481 -2.48 18.89 -7.59
C PHE A 481 -2.77 20.08 -8.50
N GLU A 482 -2.90 19.86 -9.81
CA GLU A 482 -3.27 20.90 -10.76
C GLU A 482 -4.67 21.44 -10.41
N ARG A 483 -4.77 22.77 -10.35
CA ARG A 483 -6.05 23.45 -10.11
C ARG A 483 -6.85 23.50 -11.40
N TYR A 484 -8.10 23.11 -11.32
CA TYR A 484 -9.07 23.23 -12.41
C TYR A 484 -10.40 23.79 -11.90
N ASP A 485 -11.12 24.47 -12.78
CA ASP A 485 -12.46 24.96 -12.56
C ASP A 485 -13.46 24.03 -13.25
N ILE A 486 -14.59 23.81 -12.60
CA ILE A 486 -15.69 22.97 -13.06
C ILE A 486 -16.89 23.88 -13.21
N GLU A 487 -17.27 24.17 -14.46
CA GLU A 487 -18.36 25.09 -14.79
C GLU A 487 -19.55 24.31 -15.34
N SER A 488 -20.67 24.34 -14.62
CA SER A 488 -21.93 23.69 -14.99
C SER A 488 -22.96 24.72 -15.44
N LYS A 489 -23.77 24.39 -16.45
CA LYS A 489 -24.94 25.19 -16.85
C LYS A 489 -26.10 24.31 -17.30
N LEU A 490 -27.32 24.82 -17.15
CA LEU A 490 -28.48 24.25 -17.82
C LEU A 490 -28.35 24.49 -19.33
N VAL A 491 -28.57 23.45 -20.12
CA VAL A 491 -28.56 23.56 -21.59
C VAL A 491 -29.96 23.46 -22.15
N ALA A 492 -30.76 22.53 -21.67
CA ALA A 492 -32.12 22.32 -22.13
C ALA A 492 -32.92 21.48 -21.13
N TRP A 493 -34.23 21.41 -21.35
CA TRP A 493 -35.13 20.48 -20.70
C TRP A 493 -36.25 20.05 -21.67
N ASP A 494 -36.80 18.87 -21.42
CA ASP A 494 -38.02 18.34 -22.04
C ASP A 494 -39.09 18.06 -20.95
N GLN A 495 -40.13 17.31 -21.28
CA GLN A 495 -41.21 16.98 -20.32
C GLN A 495 -40.74 16.10 -19.14
N LYS A 496 -39.69 15.31 -19.33
CA LYS A 496 -39.19 14.31 -18.36
C LYS A 496 -37.80 14.66 -17.84
N TRP A 497 -36.92 15.17 -18.69
CA TRP A 497 -35.49 15.29 -18.45
C TRP A 497 -34.99 16.73 -18.47
N MET A 498 -34.03 16.99 -17.60
CA MET A 498 -33.19 18.19 -17.61
C MET A 498 -31.78 17.81 -18.02
N TYR A 499 -31.17 18.64 -18.88
CA TYR A 499 -29.81 18.44 -19.38
C TYR A 499 -28.86 19.52 -18.85
N ILE A 500 -27.85 19.08 -18.09
CA ILE A 500 -26.78 19.94 -17.55
C ILE A 500 -25.48 19.63 -18.28
N LEU A 501 -24.82 20.68 -18.80
CA LEU A 501 -23.51 20.59 -19.41
C LEU A 501 -22.45 21.15 -18.46
N THR A 502 -21.38 20.39 -18.27
CA THR A 502 -20.29 20.73 -17.37
C THR A 502 -18.95 20.72 -18.10
N PHE A 503 -18.10 21.71 -17.85
CA PHE A 503 -16.76 21.81 -18.41
C PHE A 503 -15.70 21.79 -17.31
N PHE A 504 -14.66 20.99 -17.48
CA PHE A 504 -13.44 21.04 -16.69
C PHE A 504 -12.43 21.91 -17.41
N LEU A 505 -12.00 23.01 -16.78
CA LEU A 505 -11.21 24.06 -17.39
C LEU A 505 -9.94 24.32 -16.57
N ARG A 506 -8.82 24.50 -17.26
CA ARG A 506 -7.64 25.15 -16.67
C ARG A 506 -7.91 26.65 -16.56
N PRO A 507 -7.75 27.25 -15.37
CA PRO A 507 -7.79 28.69 -15.21
C PRO A 507 -6.78 29.38 -16.12
N ALA A 508 -7.11 30.57 -16.63
CA ALA A 508 -6.19 31.33 -17.44
C ALA A 508 -4.98 31.81 -16.60
N PRO A 509 -3.74 31.74 -17.12
CA PRO A 509 -2.54 32.17 -16.37
C PRO A 509 -2.50 33.67 -16.07
N ARG A 510 -3.29 34.48 -16.78
CA ARG A 510 -3.51 35.91 -16.50
C ARG A 510 -5.00 36.23 -16.59
N LYS A 511 -5.45 37.24 -15.84
CA LYS A 511 -6.85 37.72 -15.86
C LYS A 511 -7.21 38.13 -17.30
N GLY A 512 -8.23 37.50 -17.88
CA GLY A 512 -8.66 37.73 -19.28
C GLY A 512 -8.01 36.82 -20.34
N GLY A 513 -7.13 35.89 -19.95
CA GLY A 513 -6.51 34.93 -20.89
C GLY A 513 -7.44 33.79 -21.30
N LYS A 514 -7.02 33.03 -22.34
CA LYS A 514 -7.76 31.86 -22.83
C LYS A 514 -7.68 30.70 -21.84
N ARG A 515 -8.83 30.16 -21.46
CA ARG A 515 -8.94 28.94 -20.64
C ARG A 515 -8.71 27.70 -21.50
N THR A 516 -8.20 26.63 -20.88
CA THR A 516 -7.93 25.36 -21.58
C THR A 516 -8.97 24.32 -21.18
N LEU A 517 -9.63 23.70 -22.15
CA LEU A 517 -10.58 22.61 -21.88
C LEU A 517 -9.85 21.29 -21.56
N PHE A 518 -10.15 20.71 -20.40
CA PHE A 518 -9.70 19.38 -19.97
C PHE A 518 -10.72 18.30 -20.33
N ALA A 519 -11.98 18.49 -19.96
CA ALA A 519 -13.05 17.54 -20.20
C ALA A 519 -14.40 18.25 -20.32
N SER A 520 -15.35 17.61 -20.97
CA SER A 520 -16.75 18.05 -21.08
C SER A 520 -17.67 16.91 -20.68
N ALA A 521 -18.67 17.17 -19.86
CA ALA A 521 -19.64 16.19 -19.43
C ALA A 521 -21.08 16.67 -19.64
N LEU A 522 -21.97 15.76 -20.02
CA LEU A 522 -23.40 15.98 -20.18
C LEU A 522 -24.14 15.07 -19.21
N SER A 523 -25.02 15.65 -18.40
CA SER A 523 -25.80 14.92 -17.38
C SER A 523 -27.29 15.08 -17.63
N LYS A 524 -28.03 13.99 -17.46
CA LYS A 524 -29.48 13.91 -17.65
C LYS A 524 -30.15 13.63 -16.31
N TYR A 525 -31.05 14.51 -15.88
CA TYR A 525 -31.73 14.45 -14.58
C TYR A 525 -33.24 14.35 -14.72
N VAL A 526 -33.88 13.56 -13.85
CA VAL A 526 -35.34 13.46 -13.73
C VAL A 526 -35.79 13.90 -12.36
N ILE A 527 -36.90 14.62 -12.29
CA ILE A 527 -37.52 15.04 -11.02
C ILE A 527 -38.65 14.07 -10.71
N LYS A 528 -38.66 13.54 -9.47
CA LYS A 528 -39.59 12.49 -9.06
C LYS A 528 -40.26 12.84 -7.73
N LYS A 529 -41.56 12.57 -7.62
CA LYS A 529 -42.32 12.50 -6.36
C LYS A 529 -42.85 11.08 -6.19
N GLY A 530 -42.11 10.25 -5.46
CA GLY A 530 -42.36 8.80 -5.47
C GLY A 530 -42.16 8.22 -6.87
N ARG A 531 -43.23 7.67 -7.48
CA ARG A 531 -43.20 7.14 -8.86
C ARG A 531 -43.54 8.19 -9.92
N LEU A 532 -44.16 9.30 -9.52
CA LEU A 532 -44.58 10.38 -10.42
C LEU A 532 -43.36 11.15 -10.96
N THR A 533 -43.27 11.32 -12.28
CA THR A 533 -42.34 12.26 -12.91
C THR A 533 -42.91 13.67 -12.86
N VAL A 534 -42.11 14.63 -12.39
CA VAL A 534 -42.48 16.05 -12.37
C VAL A 534 -41.73 16.76 -13.50
N PRO A 535 -42.40 17.50 -14.40
CA PRO A 535 -41.72 18.24 -15.45
C PRO A 535 -40.74 19.29 -14.90
N PRO A 536 -39.49 19.36 -15.39
CA PRO A 536 -38.51 20.37 -15.00
C PRO A 536 -39.03 21.81 -15.08
N GLU A 537 -39.80 22.11 -16.12
CA GLU A 537 -40.43 23.41 -16.35
C GLU A 537 -41.34 23.83 -15.18
N ARG A 538 -42.13 22.91 -14.64
CA ARG A 538 -43.05 23.18 -13.51
C ARG A 538 -42.27 23.67 -12.30
N VAL A 539 -41.14 23.04 -12.00
CA VAL A 539 -40.30 23.39 -10.85
C VAL A 539 -39.54 24.70 -11.09
N MET A 540 -38.98 24.92 -12.29
CA MET A 540 -38.28 26.19 -12.60
C MET A 540 -39.22 27.40 -12.61
N ARG A 541 -40.47 27.22 -13.07
CA ARG A 541 -41.51 28.26 -12.97
C ARG A 541 -41.85 28.58 -11.52
N ALA A 542 -42.03 27.54 -10.68
CA ALA A 542 -42.26 27.73 -9.25
C ALA A 542 -41.06 28.40 -8.54
N SER A 543 -39.84 28.16 -9.00
CA SER A 543 -38.64 28.85 -8.54
C SER A 543 -38.52 30.31 -9.02
N GLY A 544 -39.33 30.77 -9.97
CA GLY A 544 -39.26 32.15 -10.49
C GLY A 544 -38.24 32.37 -11.60
N PHE A 545 -37.74 31.30 -12.24
CA PHE A 545 -36.80 31.38 -13.35
C PHE A 545 -37.45 31.29 -14.74
N LEU A 546 -38.77 31.11 -14.83
CA LEU A 546 -39.47 31.05 -16.11
C LEU A 546 -40.75 31.90 -16.03
N PRO A 547 -41.08 32.67 -17.07
CA PRO A 547 -42.36 33.37 -17.15
C PRO A 547 -43.52 32.37 -17.36
N PRO A 548 -44.78 32.81 -17.14
CA PRO A 548 -45.95 32.03 -17.56
C PRO A 548 -45.90 31.79 -19.07
N ARG A 549 -46.38 30.62 -19.47
CA ARG A 549 -46.38 30.25 -20.89
C ARG A 549 -47.50 30.98 -21.63
N PRO A 550 -47.26 31.52 -22.83
CA PRO A 550 -48.32 32.07 -23.67
C PRO A 550 -49.35 30.99 -24.02
N GLU A 551 -50.65 31.33 -23.93
CA GLU A 551 -51.75 30.42 -24.27
C GLU A 551 -51.60 29.87 -25.69
N GLY A 552 -51.75 28.54 -25.87
CA GLY A 552 -51.62 27.86 -27.17
C GLY A 552 -50.23 27.31 -27.50
N THR A 553 -49.24 27.53 -26.66
CA THR A 553 -47.91 26.92 -26.82
C THR A 553 -47.83 25.68 -25.92
N GLU A 554 -47.99 24.47 -26.44
CA GLU A 554 -47.71 23.23 -25.69
C GLU A 554 -46.30 22.71 -25.99
N LEU A 555 -45.69 21.92 -25.08
CA LEU A 555 -44.37 21.34 -25.34
C LEU A 555 -44.60 20.32 -26.45
N SER A 556 -44.16 20.62 -27.68
CA SER A 556 -44.20 19.67 -28.78
C SER A 556 -43.55 18.38 -28.32
N ALA A 557 -44.34 17.29 -28.32
CA ALA A 557 -43.84 15.94 -28.04
C ALA A 557 -42.67 15.70 -28.98
N VAL A 558 -41.45 15.71 -28.45
CA VAL A 558 -40.28 15.31 -29.23
C VAL A 558 -40.50 13.82 -29.48
N SER A 559 -40.71 13.50 -30.76
CA SER A 559 -40.90 12.18 -31.36
C SER A 559 -40.54 11.04 -30.40
N GLU A 560 -41.58 10.39 -29.86
CA GLU A 560 -41.45 9.08 -29.23
C GLU A 560 -40.74 8.16 -30.23
N THR A 561 -39.52 7.74 -29.93
CA THR A 561 -38.98 6.51 -30.50
C THR A 561 -39.98 5.40 -30.15
N PRO A 562 -40.40 4.57 -31.12
CA PRO A 562 -41.54 3.69 -30.95
C PRO A 562 -41.19 2.56 -29.99
N GLY A 563 -41.67 2.66 -28.75
CA GLY A 563 -41.50 1.62 -27.75
C GLY A 563 -41.73 2.15 -26.35
N THR A 564 -42.98 2.46 -25.99
CA THR A 564 -43.59 2.19 -24.67
C THR A 564 -44.92 2.92 -24.52
N SER A 565 -45.86 2.65 -25.43
CA SER A 565 -47.28 2.81 -25.13
C SER A 565 -47.79 1.44 -24.66
N GLY A 566 -47.96 1.30 -23.35
CA GLY A 566 -48.39 0.07 -22.73
C GLY A 566 -48.91 0.31 -21.32
N VAL A 567 -50.21 0.53 -21.21
CA VAL A 567 -50.96 0.23 -20.00
C VAL A 567 -50.70 -1.24 -19.68
N GLY A 568 -49.89 -1.49 -18.65
CA GLY A 568 -49.52 -2.84 -18.25
C GLY A 568 -48.28 -2.79 -17.37
N THR A 569 -48.48 -2.91 -16.07
CA THR A 569 -47.42 -3.22 -15.11
C THR A 569 -46.61 -4.43 -15.58
N PRO A 570 -45.29 -4.34 -15.74
CA PRO A 570 -44.42 -5.50 -15.55
C PRO A 570 -43.93 -5.45 -14.10
N ALA A 571 -44.32 -6.47 -13.34
CA ALA A 571 -43.54 -6.86 -12.17
C ALA A 571 -42.17 -7.29 -12.69
N GLY A 572 -41.13 -6.54 -12.34
CA GLY A 572 -39.76 -6.84 -12.69
C GLY A 572 -38.86 -6.08 -11.73
N ASP A 573 -38.26 -6.82 -10.80
CA ASP A 573 -37.05 -6.40 -10.09
C ASP A 573 -36.00 -6.06 -11.15
N GLY A 574 -35.81 -4.77 -11.42
CA GLY A 574 -34.94 -4.31 -12.49
C GLY A 574 -34.56 -2.85 -12.26
N LEU A 575 -33.31 -2.65 -11.87
CA LEU A 575 -32.69 -1.36 -11.54
C LEU A 575 -33.35 -0.66 -10.36
N ALA A 576 -33.14 -1.22 -9.16
CA ALA A 576 -32.78 -0.36 -8.05
C ALA A 576 -31.67 0.55 -8.58
N ALA A 577 -31.98 1.82 -8.83
CA ALA A 577 -30.97 2.82 -9.12
C ALA A 577 -29.97 2.70 -7.98
N SER A 578 -28.81 2.12 -8.27
CA SER A 578 -27.69 2.13 -7.35
C SER A 578 -27.35 3.60 -7.18
N ALA A 579 -27.96 4.22 -6.18
CA ALA A 579 -27.73 5.59 -5.82
C ALA A 579 -26.29 5.67 -5.31
N SER A 580 -25.33 5.78 -6.23
CA SER A 580 -23.95 6.15 -5.95
C SER A 580 -23.84 7.64 -5.64
N GLY A 581 -24.86 8.19 -4.97
CA GLY A 581 -25.07 9.62 -4.79
C GLY A 581 -26.13 9.86 -3.72
N VAL A 582 -25.71 9.99 -2.44
CA VAL A 582 -26.48 10.34 -1.23
C VAL A 582 -27.84 9.66 -1.13
N ASP A 583 -27.97 8.72 -0.18
CA ASP A 583 -29.26 8.14 0.21
C ASP A 583 -30.35 9.21 0.16
N GLY A 584 -31.40 8.97 -0.63
CA GLY A 584 -32.53 9.88 -0.77
C GLY A 584 -33.15 10.21 0.59
N SER A 585 -32.87 9.42 1.64
CA SER A 585 -33.20 9.69 3.04
C SER A 585 -32.46 10.89 3.65
N LEU A 586 -31.20 11.15 3.30
CA LEU A 586 -30.40 12.25 3.87
C LEU A 586 -30.79 13.60 3.26
N VAL A 587 -31.06 13.61 1.94
CA VAL A 587 -31.70 14.76 1.27
C VAL A 587 -33.11 15.00 1.84
N ARG A 588 -33.83 13.92 2.19
CA ARG A 588 -35.14 13.97 2.87
C ARG A 588 -35.07 14.74 4.18
N GLU A 589 -34.06 14.47 5.00
CA GLU A 589 -33.96 15.04 6.35
C GLU A 589 -33.56 16.52 6.32
N VAL A 590 -32.65 16.91 5.42
CA VAL A 590 -32.25 18.31 5.21
C VAL A 590 -33.39 19.16 4.66
N LEU A 591 -34.22 18.61 3.75
CA LEU A 591 -35.38 19.33 3.23
C LEU A 591 -36.54 19.41 4.25
N ASN A 592 -36.71 18.40 5.11
CA ASN A 592 -37.82 18.30 6.08
C ASN A 592 -37.68 19.20 7.33
N LEU A 593 -36.49 19.73 7.64
CA LEU A 593 -36.19 20.33 8.97
C LEU A 593 -37.01 21.60 9.36
N GLU A 594 -37.94 22.10 8.54
CA GLU A 594 -38.76 23.30 8.88
C GLU A 594 -40.20 23.26 8.34
N ASP A 595 -40.80 22.07 8.17
CA ASP A 595 -42.14 21.99 7.55
C ASP A 595 -43.31 22.51 8.41
N GLY A 596 -43.06 23.01 9.63
CA GLY A 596 -44.09 23.46 10.58
C GLY A 596 -44.15 24.96 10.91
N ALA A 597 -43.21 25.79 10.48
CA ALA A 597 -43.14 27.19 10.92
C ALA A 597 -43.77 28.18 9.90
N PRO A 598 -44.61 29.16 10.32
CA PRO A 598 -45.17 30.20 9.43
C PRO A 598 -44.09 30.98 8.66
N THR A 599 -42.93 31.17 9.28
CA THR A 599 -41.74 31.83 8.73
C THR A 599 -41.16 31.14 7.49
N ALA A 600 -41.39 29.84 7.30
CA ALA A 600 -40.87 29.10 6.15
C ALA A 600 -41.61 29.46 4.84
N ARG A 601 -42.92 29.70 4.87
CA ARG A 601 -43.70 30.06 3.66
C ARG A 601 -43.37 31.47 3.16
N GLU A 602 -43.24 32.43 4.08
CA GLU A 602 -42.86 33.80 3.76
C GLU A 602 -41.45 33.86 3.16
N THR A 603 -40.52 33.07 3.69
CA THR A 603 -39.15 32.96 3.17
C THR A 603 -39.13 32.41 1.74
N LEU A 604 -39.86 31.32 1.45
CA LEU A 604 -39.95 30.74 0.11
C LEU A 604 -40.57 31.71 -0.91
N GLN A 605 -41.55 32.52 -0.50
CA GLN A 605 -42.14 33.55 -1.37
C GLN A 605 -41.20 34.73 -1.61
N ALA A 606 -40.44 35.16 -0.59
CA ALA A 606 -39.43 36.20 -0.72
C ALA A 606 -38.29 35.78 -1.68
N GLU A 607 -37.84 34.53 -1.60
CA GLU A 607 -36.85 33.96 -2.52
C GLU A 607 -37.37 33.87 -3.96
N ARG A 608 -38.60 33.38 -4.15
CA ARG A 608 -39.24 33.37 -5.48
C ARG A 608 -39.33 34.77 -6.07
N LYS A 609 -39.71 35.76 -5.26
CA LYS A 609 -39.79 37.16 -5.68
C LYS A 609 -38.40 37.70 -6.07
N ALA A 610 -37.37 37.43 -5.27
CA ALA A 610 -36.00 37.82 -5.58
C ALA A 610 -35.50 37.20 -6.90
N ASN A 611 -35.89 35.96 -7.22
CA ASN A 611 -35.54 35.31 -8.48
C ASN A 611 -36.20 35.98 -9.67
N VAL A 612 -37.48 36.34 -9.56
CA VAL A 612 -38.21 37.08 -10.61
C VAL A 612 -37.59 38.46 -10.82
N GLU A 613 -37.17 39.15 -9.75
CA GLU A 613 -36.52 40.47 -9.83
C GLU A 613 -35.05 40.41 -10.32
N SER A 614 -34.47 39.22 -10.49
CA SER A 614 -33.05 39.05 -10.85
C SER A 614 -32.76 39.11 -12.35
N TRP A 615 -33.78 39.16 -13.19
CA TRP A 615 -33.67 39.22 -14.64
C TRP A 615 -34.79 40.05 -15.25
N ASP A 616 -34.52 40.59 -16.44
CA ASP A 616 -35.46 41.44 -17.16
C ASP A 616 -36.29 40.59 -18.13
N ALA A 617 -37.61 40.59 -17.95
CA ALA A 617 -38.56 39.89 -18.81
C ALA A 617 -38.64 40.50 -20.22
N ASP A 618 -38.32 41.79 -20.37
CA ASP A 618 -38.30 42.47 -21.67
C ASP A 618 -37.03 42.08 -22.46
N GLU A 619 -35.91 41.84 -21.78
CA GLU A 619 -34.68 41.34 -22.41
C GLU A 619 -34.77 39.84 -22.74
N TRP A 620 -35.46 39.07 -21.90
CA TRP A 620 -35.64 37.63 -22.01
C TRP A 620 -37.12 37.22 -22.10
N PRO A 621 -37.80 37.53 -23.21
CA PRO A 621 -39.17 37.08 -23.43
C PRO A 621 -39.21 35.55 -23.61
N TRP A 622 -40.42 34.98 -23.48
CA TRP A 622 -40.63 33.53 -23.57
C TRP A 622 -40.01 32.93 -24.84
N GLU A 623 -40.14 33.60 -25.98
CA GLU A 623 -39.62 33.14 -27.28
C GLU A 623 -38.09 33.00 -27.26
N ARG A 624 -37.39 33.91 -26.58
CA ARG A 624 -35.92 33.87 -26.49
C ARG A 624 -35.46 32.74 -25.58
N ILE A 625 -36.15 32.52 -24.46
CA ILE A 625 -35.89 31.39 -23.56
C ILE A 625 -36.15 30.06 -24.29
N GLU A 626 -37.25 29.99 -25.04
CA GLU A 626 -37.63 28.81 -25.81
C GLU A 626 -36.65 28.53 -26.96
N GLN A 627 -36.16 29.57 -27.65
CA GLN A 627 -35.10 29.43 -28.66
C GLN A 627 -33.81 28.86 -28.08
N GLU A 628 -33.38 29.35 -26.90
CA GLU A 628 -32.19 28.82 -26.22
C GLU A 628 -32.40 27.37 -25.76
N ARG A 629 -33.60 27.03 -25.25
CA ARG A 629 -33.99 25.65 -24.88
C ARG A 629 -33.95 24.71 -26.08
N LEU A 630 -34.54 25.10 -27.20
CA LEU A 630 -34.56 24.31 -28.44
C LEU A 630 -33.16 24.15 -29.05
N ARG A 631 -32.34 25.21 -29.01
CA ARG A 631 -30.92 25.12 -29.40
C ARG A 631 -30.18 24.10 -28.54
N GLY A 632 -30.44 24.10 -27.24
CA GLY A 632 -29.87 23.15 -26.31
C GLY A 632 -30.35 21.72 -26.55
N LEU A 633 -31.63 21.51 -26.86
CA LEU A 633 -32.17 20.18 -27.20
C LEU A 633 -31.46 19.59 -28.43
N LYS A 634 -31.27 20.40 -29.48
CA LYS A 634 -30.52 19.98 -30.66
C LYS A 634 -29.07 19.59 -30.35
N LEU A 635 -28.44 20.24 -29.36
CA LEU A 635 -27.09 19.89 -28.91
C LEU A 635 -27.04 18.51 -28.23
N VAL A 636 -28.07 18.16 -27.46
CA VAL A 636 -28.10 16.92 -26.66
C VAL A 636 -28.77 15.75 -27.37
N GLU A 637 -29.44 16.00 -28.50
CA GLU A 637 -30.11 14.99 -29.33
C GLU A 637 -29.19 13.82 -29.69
N GLY A 638 -27.96 14.09 -30.14
CA GLY A 638 -26.99 13.04 -30.46
C GLY A 638 -26.64 12.15 -29.26
N PHE A 639 -26.59 12.73 -28.05
CA PHE A 639 -26.37 11.95 -26.83
C PHE A 639 -27.59 11.10 -26.48
N ALA A 640 -28.79 11.67 -26.51
CA ALA A 640 -30.02 10.94 -26.22
C ALA A 640 -30.24 9.78 -27.21
N ASN A 641 -29.93 9.98 -28.49
CA ASN A 641 -30.02 8.96 -29.52
C ASN A 641 -28.97 7.86 -29.30
N THR A 642 -27.74 8.21 -28.93
CA THR A 642 -26.68 7.22 -28.65
C THR A 642 -27.05 6.35 -27.44
N ASP A 643 -27.59 6.94 -26.38
CA ASP A 643 -28.06 6.23 -25.17
C ASP A 643 -29.15 5.20 -25.53
N ALA A 644 -30.10 5.58 -26.39
CA ALA A 644 -31.14 4.67 -26.88
C ALA A 644 -30.58 3.53 -27.74
N LEU A 645 -29.70 3.84 -28.71
CA LEU A 645 -29.08 2.83 -29.58
C LEU A 645 -28.23 1.81 -28.80
N LEU A 646 -27.54 2.23 -27.75
CA LEU A 646 -26.79 1.33 -26.88
C LEU A 646 -27.70 0.41 -26.07
N HIS A 647 -28.89 0.88 -25.69
CA HIS A 647 -29.88 0.05 -25.03
C HIS A 647 -30.45 -1.00 -25.98
N GLU A 648 -30.80 -0.60 -27.21
CA GLU A 648 -31.26 -1.52 -28.26
C GLU A 648 -30.21 -2.59 -28.57
N GLU A 649 -28.92 -2.26 -28.62
CA GLU A 649 -27.84 -3.24 -28.83
C GLU A 649 -27.67 -4.20 -27.65
N TYR A 650 -28.00 -3.80 -26.41
CA TYR A 650 -28.02 -4.72 -25.27
C TYR A 650 -29.21 -5.69 -25.33
N GLU A 651 -30.36 -5.24 -25.86
CA GLU A 651 -31.55 -6.08 -26.02
C GLU A 651 -31.44 -7.06 -27.18
N ARG A 652 -30.48 -6.84 -28.08
CA ARG A 652 -30.16 -7.69 -29.23
C ARG A 652 -29.28 -8.88 -28.84
#